data_AF-A0A1I4CAL2-F1
#
_entry.id   AF-A0A1I4CAL2-F1
#
_cell.length_a   1.000
_cell.length_b   1.000
_cell.length_c   1.000
_cell.angle_alpha   90.00
_cell.angle_beta   90.00
_cell.angle_gamma   90.00
#
_symmetry.space_group_name_H-M   'P 1'
#
loop_
_entity.id
_entity.type
_entity.pdbx_description
1 polymer ?
#
loop_
_entity_poly.entity_id
_entity_poly.type
_entity_poly.pdbx_seq_one_letter_code
_entity_poly.pdbx_strand_id
1 'polypeptide(L)'
;MKTLCITGSVQSRLDPFAENLGKAGASAARPTPHDQEMTIAAWHRKVLAIQKDHASSSSTSAPGRAWEQLAGEIFLANHNQPLWYWADTGSTLLLDFWFNFDPNTVFLLLHTSPHEALMDAIEHGADTLEVLQNALDDWYKRTRQMLRFHLRHPTRSILLDSNDALGQPDAYIDVLAQRWQLPLETIELEQTWQNDPHHLTFYLVDKVLQNQPQALALHHEVQASLFLINDGKAPASKPELGDVVSDYLEARRLFQAGQADNDTLRQTLKAAQSQLADSNLALQDRQAQLANLETGHRHLQAKSDQYQQELSESRSDLENSDQENRLLLEQLRHTRENLEKRAQEDQHKSRQLTDLNEERNALLNQLDEQHRNAAQEKDTLTAARDEQIKLASERKVQIAQLEAENNQRQEKIEQYRQELSETQDSLESSEQESQLLLDQLHQTQEELEKLILEEQRKTQQLANLETDRKQLQEKIEQYLQELSETQDSLESSEQESQLLLDQLHQTQEELEKLILEEQRKTQQLANLETDRKQLQEKIEQYRQELSETQDSLESSEQESQLLLDQLHQTQEELEKLILEEQRKTQQLANLETGRKQLQKEVEQYRQELSETQGNLASSEQENQLLLDQLHQTQEALEKLILEEQRKIQQLTDLSTEKNSLLGRLDTVSKEKAALATARDEQIKLANDRKAQVDT
;
A
#
# COMPACT_ATOMS: atom_id res chain seq x y z
N MET A 1 11.62 -36.88 19.04
CA MET A 1 10.26 -36.44 18.68
C MET A 1 10.34 -35.76 17.34
N LYS A 2 9.29 -35.79 16.51
CA LYS A 2 9.34 -35.24 15.15
C LYS A 2 8.42 -34.03 15.01
N THR A 3 8.81 -33.15 14.11
CA THR A 3 8.18 -31.84 13.90
C THR A 3 7.96 -31.65 12.41
N LEU A 4 6.79 -31.17 12.01
CA LEU A 4 6.44 -30.91 10.61
C LEU A 4 6.40 -29.41 10.34
N CYS A 5 7.29 -28.93 9.47
CA CYS A 5 7.20 -27.60 8.89
C CYS A 5 6.41 -27.72 7.57
N ILE A 6 5.16 -27.25 7.56
CA ILE A 6 4.30 -27.21 6.38
C ILE A 6 4.39 -25.80 5.79
N THR A 7 4.76 -25.68 4.51
CA THR A 7 4.86 -24.38 3.84
C THR A 7 4.67 -24.49 2.33
N GLY A 8 4.43 -23.36 1.69
CA GLY A 8 4.10 -23.24 0.27
C GLY A 8 4.14 -21.80 -0.20
N SER A 9 3.72 -21.57 -1.44
CA SER A 9 3.55 -20.23 -2.00
C SER A 9 2.23 -19.55 -1.61
N VAL A 10 1.19 -20.33 -1.30
CA VAL A 10 -0.20 -19.90 -1.08
C VAL A 10 -0.72 -20.47 0.26
N GLN A 11 -1.32 -19.64 1.14
CA GLN A 11 -1.71 -20.07 2.49
C GLN A 11 -3.01 -20.88 2.52
N SER A 12 -4.02 -20.51 1.72
CA SER A 12 -5.31 -21.21 1.62
C SER A 12 -5.16 -22.71 1.35
N ARG A 13 -4.15 -23.09 0.56
CA ARG A 13 -3.80 -24.48 0.20
C ARG A 13 -3.06 -25.22 1.33
N LEU A 14 -2.48 -24.52 2.31
CA LEU A 14 -1.80 -25.14 3.45
C LEU A 14 -2.76 -25.52 4.57
N ASP A 15 -3.68 -24.62 4.92
CA ASP A 15 -4.43 -24.74 6.18
C ASP A 15 -5.32 -26.02 6.22
N PRO A 16 -6.07 -26.39 5.17
CA PRO A 16 -6.84 -27.64 5.18
C PRO A 16 -5.98 -28.91 5.04
N PHE A 17 -4.81 -28.85 4.39
CA PHE A 17 -3.85 -29.97 4.41
C PHE A 17 -3.31 -30.19 5.82
N ALA A 18 -3.04 -29.10 6.54
CA ALA A 18 -2.61 -29.11 7.93
C ALA A 18 -3.73 -29.56 8.88
N GLU A 19 -4.99 -29.18 8.62
CA GLU A 19 -6.17 -29.69 9.33
C GLU A 19 -6.34 -31.20 9.14
N ASN A 20 -6.12 -31.71 7.92
CA ASN A 20 -6.16 -33.14 7.63
C ASN A 20 -5.04 -33.92 8.34
N LEU A 21 -3.82 -33.38 8.43
CA LEU A 21 -2.77 -33.92 9.30
C LEU A 21 -3.13 -33.85 10.81
N GLY A 22 -3.87 -32.82 11.22
CA GLY A 22 -4.43 -32.69 12.56
C GLY A 22 -5.44 -33.79 12.90
N LYS A 23 -6.36 -34.10 11.97
CA LYS A 23 -7.30 -35.22 12.07
C LYS A 23 -6.55 -36.56 12.20
N ALA A 24 -5.51 -36.76 11.40
CA ALA A 24 -4.64 -37.94 11.43
C ALA A 24 -3.72 -38.04 12.67
N GLY A 25 -3.90 -37.20 13.70
CA GLY A 25 -3.23 -37.34 15.01
C GLY A 25 -2.00 -36.46 15.23
N ALA A 26 -1.60 -35.61 14.27
CA ALA A 26 -0.58 -34.60 14.52
C ALA A 26 -1.15 -33.45 15.38
N SER A 27 -0.35 -32.84 16.25
CA SER A 27 -0.79 -31.71 17.07
C SER A 27 -0.36 -30.35 16.49
N ALA A 28 -1.26 -29.37 16.45
CA ALA A 28 -0.92 -28.02 16.00
C ALA A 28 -0.01 -27.29 17.02
N ALA A 29 0.92 -26.48 16.51
CA ALA A 29 1.88 -25.72 17.31
C ALA A 29 1.20 -24.76 18.29
N ARG A 30 1.48 -24.95 19.58
CA ARG A 30 1.11 -24.04 20.68
C ARG A 30 2.01 -22.80 20.67
N PRO A 31 1.49 -21.61 21.06
CA PRO A 31 2.29 -20.39 21.26
C PRO A 31 3.24 -20.51 22.46
N THR A 32 4.02 -19.47 22.75
CA THR A 32 4.88 -19.44 23.94
C THR A 32 4.04 -19.49 25.23
N PRO A 33 4.58 -19.99 26.36
CA PRO A 33 3.84 -20.03 27.62
C PRO A 33 3.64 -18.64 28.27
N HIS A 34 4.38 -17.62 27.81
CA HIS A 34 4.33 -16.25 28.33
C HIS A 34 3.42 -15.32 27.51
N ASP A 35 3.20 -15.61 26.22
CA ASP A 35 2.43 -14.79 25.28
C ASP A 35 1.64 -15.70 24.34
N GLN A 36 0.31 -15.78 24.54
CA GLN A 36 -0.56 -16.64 23.73
C GLN A 36 -0.75 -16.11 22.29
N GLU A 37 -0.44 -14.84 22.02
CA GLU A 37 -0.44 -14.29 20.66
C GLU A 37 0.85 -14.65 19.89
N MET A 38 1.92 -15.04 20.59
CA MET A 38 3.20 -15.45 19.99
C MET A 38 3.14 -16.88 19.42
N THR A 39 2.29 -17.04 18.41
CA THR A 39 2.26 -18.19 17.48
C THR A 39 3.44 -18.13 16.50
N ILE A 40 3.70 -19.24 15.81
CA ILE A 40 4.73 -19.29 14.76
C ILE A 40 4.43 -18.30 13.62
N ALA A 41 3.17 -18.16 13.19
CA ALA A 41 2.77 -17.18 12.18
C ALA A 41 2.98 -15.72 12.66
N ALA A 42 2.71 -15.43 13.94
CA ALA A 42 3.02 -14.11 14.51
C ALA A 42 4.53 -13.84 14.58
N TRP A 43 5.33 -14.85 14.90
CA TRP A 43 6.79 -14.80 14.88
C TRP A 43 7.32 -14.56 13.46
N HIS A 44 6.83 -15.30 12.45
CA HIS A 44 7.18 -15.07 11.04
C HIS A 44 6.83 -13.66 10.58
N ARG A 45 5.64 -13.16 10.91
CA ARG A 45 5.19 -11.80 10.58
C ARG A 45 6.12 -10.73 11.17
N LYS A 46 6.49 -10.86 12.45
CA LYS A 46 7.40 -9.92 13.14
C LYS A 46 8.84 -9.99 12.59
N VAL A 47 9.37 -11.19 12.33
CA VAL A 47 10.70 -11.39 11.74
C VAL A 47 10.79 -10.84 10.30
N LEU A 48 9.81 -11.13 9.45
CA LEU A 48 9.82 -10.73 8.04
C LEU A 48 9.58 -9.23 7.84
N ALA A 49 8.88 -8.56 8.74
CA ALA A 49 8.77 -7.10 8.75
C ALA A 49 10.16 -6.45 8.95
N ILE A 50 10.87 -6.84 10.02
CA ILE A 50 12.21 -6.33 10.35
C ILE A 50 13.22 -6.60 9.22
N GLN A 51 13.10 -7.74 8.51
CA GLN A 51 13.94 -8.04 7.34
C GLN A 51 13.61 -7.18 6.11
N LYS A 52 12.38 -6.66 5.95
CA LYS A 52 12.05 -5.68 4.91
C LYS A 52 12.66 -4.31 5.22
N ASP A 53 12.58 -3.86 6.47
CA ASP A 53 13.10 -2.55 6.88
C ASP A 53 14.64 -2.45 6.78
N HIS A 54 15.35 -3.58 6.96
CA HIS A 54 16.81 -3.67 6.84
C HIS A 54 17.32 -4.09 5.45
N ALA A 55 16.49 -4.03 4.40
CA ALA A 55 16.85 -4.45 3.04
C ALA A 55 18.03 -3.67 2.40
N SER A 56 18.49 -2.59 3.01
CA SER A 56 19.69 -1.82 2.60
C SER A 56 21.02 -2.38 3.10
N SER A 57 21.01 -3.30 4.08
CA SER A 57 22.24 -3.91 4.64
C SER A 57 22.36 -5.40 4.29
N SER A 58 23.28 -5.71 3.38
CA SER A 58 23.45 -7.06 2.82
C SER A 58 24.29 -8.01 3.70
N SER A 59 23.65 -8.82 4.56
CA SER A 59 24.14 -10.18 4.87
C SER A 59 23.20 -11.04 5.74
N THR A 60 23.19 -12.35 5.43
CA THR A 60 22.77 -13.50 6.28
C THR A 60 21.34 -13.58 6.81
N SER A 61 20.65 -14.66 6.44
CA SER A 61 19.26 -15.03 6.77
C SER A 61 18.99 -15.45 8.22
N ALA A 62 19.73 -14.92 9.20
CA ALA A 62 19.59 -15.29 10.61
C ALA A 62 18.63 -14.31 11.34
N PRO A 63 17.46 -14.76 11.85
CA PRO A 63 16.61 -13.94 12.68
C PRO A 63 17.26 -13.78 14.07
N GLY A 64 17.99 -12.69 14.27
CA GLY A 64 18.99 -12.58 15.34
C GLY A 64 18.50 -12.86 16.76
N ARG A 65 19.31 -13.61 17.52
CA ARG A 65 19.25 -14.02 18.95
C ARG A 65 17.93 -13.92 19.71
N ALA A 66 17.34 -12.73 19.86
CA ALA A 66 16.04 -12.58 20.52
C ALA A 66 14.93 -13.40 19.82
N TRP A 67 14.96 -13.46 18.49
CA TRP A 67 14.02 -14.28 17.72
C TRP A 67 14.35 -15.77 17.81
N GLU A 68 15.63 -16.15 17.88
CA GLU A 68 16.08 -17.52 18.16
C GLU A 68 15.60 -18.00 19.55
N GLN A 69 15.61 -17.13 20.55
CA GLN A 69 15.11 -17.41 21.90
C GLN A 69 13.59 -17.60 21.91
N LEU A 70 12.82 -16.74 21.23
CA LEU A 70 11.37 -16.91 21.11
C LEU A 70 10.99 -18.19 20.34
N ALA A 71 11.72 -18.54 19.28
CA ALA A 71 11.56 -19.83 18.60
C ALA A 71 11.86 -21.01 19.55
N GLY A 72 12.85 -20.85 20.43
CA GLY A 72 13.15 -21.80 21.50
C GLY A 72 12.00 -21.97 22.50
N GLU A 73 11.35 -20.88 22.92
CA GLU A 73 10.17 -20.94 23.79
C GLU A 73 8.99 -21.66 23.14
N ILE A 74 8.76 -21.46 21.83
CA ILE A 74 7.73 -22.20 21.09
C ILE A 74 8.07 -23.70 21.02
N PHE A 75 9.31 -24.07 20.71
CA PHE A 75 9.72 -25.49 20.71
C PHE A 75 9.62 -26.11 22.11
N LEU A 76 9.91 -25.35 23.18
CA LEU A 76 9.71 -25.77 24.57
C LEU A 76 8.22 -25.87 24.95
N ALA A 77 7.33 -25.05 24.40
CA ALA A 77 5.88 -25.20 24.62
C ALA A 77 5.33 -26.51 24.02
N ASN A 78 5.95 -26.99 22.94
CA ASN A 78 5.50 -28.15 22.17
C ASN A 78 6.26 -29.46 22.48
N HIS A 79 7.31 -29.44 23.33
CA HIS A 79 8.19 -30.59 23.59
C HIS A 79 7.53 -31.86 24.17
N ASN A 80 6.28 -31.79 24.64
CA ASN A 80 5.53 -32.95 25.16
C ASN A 80 4.60 -33.59 24.12
N GLN A 81 4.58 -33.10 22.88
CA GLN A 81 3.76 -33.64 21.80
C GLN A 81 4.56 -34.68 20.99
N PRO A 82 4.00 -35.87 20.69
CA PRO A 82 4.76 -36.95 20.02
C PRO A 82 5.12 -36.59 18.57
N LEU A 83 4.19 -35.91 17.90
CA LEU A 83 4.29 -35.31 16.58
C LEU A 83 3.55 -33.98 16.61
N TRP A 84 4.19 -32.90 16.16
CA TRP A 84 3.55 -31.59 16.07
C TRP A 84 3.92 -30.84 14.79
N TYR A 85 3.08 -29.88 14.38
CA TYR A 85 3.21 -29.19 13.10
C TYR A 85 2.89 -27.69 13.18
N TRP A 86 3.36 -26.95 12.19
CA TRP A 86 2.82 -25.63 11.84
C TRP A 86 2.67 -25.51 10.32
N ALA A 87 1.73 -24.66 9.88
CA ALA A 87 1.48 -24.34 8.49
C ALA A 87 1.55 -22.83 8.26
N ASP A 88 2.61 -22.36 7.60
CA ASP A 88 2.80 -20.93 7.34
C ASP A 88 3.68 -20.70 6.10
N THR A 89 3.20 -19.90 5.14
CA THR A 89 3.92 -19.55 3.89
C THR A 89 5.21 -18.77 4.13
N GLY A 90 5.29 -17.95 5.18
CA GLY A 90 6.49 -17.23 5.64
C GLY A 90 7.63 -18.17 6.04
N SER A 91 7.33 -19.39 6.51
CA SER A 91 8.34 -20.43 6.73
C SER A 91 9.22 -20.70 5.51
N THR A 92 8.69 -20.55 4.28
CA THR A 92 9.45 -20.75 3.03
C THR A 92 10.69 -19.87 2.94
N LEU A 93 10.61 -18.61 3.39
CA LEU A 93 11.74 -17.67 3.38
C LEU A 93 12.79 -17.98 4.46
N LEU A 94 12.42 -18.80 5.46
CA LEU A 94 13.21 -19.12 6.64
C LEU A 94 13.52 -20.64 6.75
N LEU A 95 13.35 -21.41 5.67
CA LEU A 95 13.65 -22.85 5.61
C LEU A 95 15.08 -23.18 6.06
N ASP A 96 16.05 -22.38 5.62
CA ASP A 96 17.47 -22.51 6.01
C ASP A 96 17.71 -22.24 7.50
N PHE A 97 16.89 -21.41 8.16
CA PHE A 97 16.93 -21.24 9.61
C PHE A 97 16.35 -22.48 10.32
N TRP A 98 15.11 -22.86 9.98
CA TRP A 98 14.43 -23.98 10.63
C TRP A 98 15.14 -25.32 10.46
N PHE A 99 15.81 -25.55 9.32
CA PHE A 99 16.59 -26.76 9.08
C PHE A 99 17.78 -26.91 10.05
N ASN A 100 18.42 -25.78 10.40
CA ASN A 100 19.55 -25.74 11.32
C ASN A 100 19.10 -25.65 12.80
N PHE A 101 17.88 -25.19 13.06
CA PHE A 101 17.34 -24.98 14.41
C PHE A 101 17.09 -26.29 15.18
N ASP A 102 16.46 -27.28 14.54
CA ASP A 102 16.27 -28.63 15.09
C ASP A 102 16.55 -29.69 14.01
N PRO A 103 17.34 -30.75 14.29
CA PRO A 103 17.62 -31.83 13.34
C PRO A 103 16.43 -32.78 13.09
N ASN A 104 15.42 -32.81 13.97
CA ASN A 104 14.29 -33.75 13.86
C ASN A 104 13.15 -33.23 12.97
N THR A 105 13.13 -31.92 12.67
CA THR A 105 12.11 -31.28 11.84
C THR A 105 12.22 -31.77 10.41
N VAL A 106 11.08 -32.11 9.80
CA VAL A 106 10.96 -32.45 8.37
C VAL A 106 10.01 -31.47 7.68
N PHE A 107 10.21 -31.29 6.38
CA PHE A 107 9.66 -30.18 5.61
C PHE A 107 8.71 -30.69 4.53
N LEU A 108 7.44 -30.29 4.65
CA LEU A 108 6.36 -30.53 3.72
C LEU A 108 6.19 -29.28 2.87
N LEU A 109 6.71 -29.34 1.64
CA LEU A 109 6.69 -28.23 0.70
C LEU A 109 5.53 -28.45 -0.28
N LEU A 110 4.42 -27.72 -0.09
CA LEU A 110 3.30 -27.75 -1.02
C LEU A 110 3.54 -26.74 -2.14
N HIS A 111 3.64 -27.26 -3.35
CA HIS A 111 3.72 -26.50 -4.59
C HIS A 111 2.32 -26.27 -5.15
N THR A 112 2.03 -25.03 -5.51
CA THR A 112 0.78 -24.61 -6.16
C THR A 112 1.14 -24.04 -7.52
N SER A 113 0.37 -24.34 -8.57
CA SER A 113 0.72 -23.90 -9.92
C SER A 113 0.71 -22.35 -10.03
N PRO A 114 1.45 -21.74 -10.97
CA PRO A 114 1.38 -20.29 -11.16
C PRO A 114 0.00 -19.86 -11.66
N HIS A 115 -0.79 -20.77 -12.25
CA HIS A 115 -2.18 -20.51 -12.59
C HIS A 115 -3.03 -20.44 -11.31
N GLU A 116 -3.00 -21.46 -10.45
CA GLU A 116 -3.72 -21.47 -9.17
C GLU A 116 -3.33 -20.31 -8.25
N ALA A 117 -2.03 -20.00 -8.12
CA ALA A 117 -1.56 -18.94 -7.24
C ALA A 117 -2.01 -17.54 -7.67
N LEU A 118 -2.36 -17.35 -8.95
CA LEU A 118 -2.96 -16.11 -9.44
C LEU A 118 -4.49 -16.14 -9.43
N MET A 119 -5.13 -17.30 -9.58
CA MET A 119 -6.58 -17.43 -9.35
C MET A 119 -6.93 -17.21 -7.88
N ASP A 120 -6.19 -17.84 -6.96
CA ASP A 120 -6.31 -17.66 -5.51
C ASP A 120 -6.08 -16.19 -5.10
N ALA A 121 -5.10 -15.51 -5.69
CA ALA A 121 -4.89 -14.09 -5.46
C ALA A 121 -6.11 -13.24 -5.90
N ILE A 122 -6.73 -13.55 -7.04
CA ILE A 122 -7.94 -12.87 -7.53
C ILE A 122 -9.14 -13.15 -6.62
N GLU A 123 -9.33 -14.41 -6.21
CA GLU A 123 -10.37 -14.84 -5.26
C GLU A 123 -10.27 -14.13 -3.91
N HIS A 124 -9.04 -13.84 -3.44
CA HIS A 124 -8.75 -13.10 -2.21
C HIS A 124 -8.55 -11.58 -2.41
N GLY A 125 -9.00 -11.00 -3.53
CA GLY A 125 -9.09 -9.55 -3.73
C GLY A 125 -7.92 -8.86 -4.43
N ALA A 126 -7.22 -9.53 -5.35
CA ALA A 126 -6.21 -8.90 -6.23
C ALA A 126 -6.85 -8.04 -7.33
N ASP A 127 -7.47 -6.93 -6.93
CA ASP A 127 -8.25 -6.03 -7.81
C ASP A 127 -7.41 -5.24 -8.84
N THR A 128 -6.08 -5.28 -8.76
CA THR A 128 -5.18 -4.56 -9.68
C THR A 128 -4.09 -5.44 -10.26
N LEU A 129 -3.64 -5.07 -11.48
CA LEU A 129 -2.54 -5.76 -12.17
C LEU A 129 -1.22 -5.70 -11.37
N GLU A 130 -1.01 -4.66 -10.57
CA GLU A 130 0.18 -4.51 -9.73
C GLU A 130 0.14 -5.49 -8.54
N VAL A 131 -1.01 -5.68 -7.89
CA VAL A 131 -1.17 -6.71 -6.85
C VAL A 131 -0.98 -8.10 -7.44
N LEU A 132 -1.54 -8.36 -8.63
CA LEU A 132 -1.38 -9.64 -9.34
C LEU A 132 0.08 -9.90 -9.76
N GLN A 133 0.82 -8.87 -10.17
CA GLN A 133 2.26 -8.97 -10.45
C GLN A 133 3.06 -9.24 -9.17
N ASN A 134 2.79 -8.52 -8.08
CA ASN A 134 3.42 -8.76 -6.78
C ASN A 134 3.17 -10.20 -6.28
N ALA A 135 1.96 -10.74 -6.47
CA ALA A 135 1.63 -12.13 -6.15
C ALA A 135 2.43 -13.12 -6.99
N LEU A 136 2.58 -12.90 -8.30
CA LEU A 136 3.42 -13.74 -9.17
C LEU A 136 4.90 -13.70 -8.74
N ASP A 137 5.38 -12.52 -8.39
CA ASP A 137 6.76 -12.28 -7.97
C ASP A 137 7.07 -12.98 -6.64
N ASP A 138 6.16 -12.90 -5.66
CA ASP A 138 6.28 -13.62 -4.38
C ASP A 138 6.08 -15.14 -4.53
N TRP A 139 5.18 -15.59 -5.41
CA TRP A 139 5.10 -17.01 -5.81
C TRP A 139 6.43 -17.48 -6.39
N TYR A 140 7.05 -16.71 -7.29
CA TYR A 140 8.32 -17.07 -7.92
C TYR A 140 9.47 -17.12 -6.90
N LYS A 141 9.57 -16.13 -6.00
CA LYS A 141 10.54 -16.10 -4.89
C LYS A 141 10.38 -17.34 -3.99
N ARG A 142 9.16 -17.65 -3.55
CA ARG A 142 8.85 -18.78 -2.65
C ARG A 142 9.11 -20.12 -3.32
N THR A 143 8.54 -20.36 -4.49
CA THR A 143 8.68 -21.60 -5.27
C THR A 143 10.15 -21.91 -5.58
N ARG A 144 10.93 -20.90 -5.99
CA ARG A 144 12.37 -21.04 -6.25
C ARG A 144 13.16 -21.39 -4.99
N GLN A 145 12.79 -20.84 -3.82
CA GLN A 145 13.43 -21.15 -2.55
C GLN A 145 13.06 -22.55 -2.04
N MET A 146 11.80 -22.98 -2.18
CA MET A 146 11.37 -24.35 -1.88
C MET A 146 12.14 -25.38 -2.71
N LEU A 147 12.21 -25.20 -4.04
CA LEU A 147 12.96 -26.11 -4.93
C LEU A 147 14.45 -26.16 -4.56
N ARG A 148 15.09 -25.00 -4.37
CA ARG A 148 16.50 -24.89 -3.95
C ARG A 148 16.77 -25.49 -2.58
N PHE A 149 15.81 -25.50 -1.68
CA PHE A 149 15.92 -26.16 -0.39
C PHE A 149 15.74 -27.68 -0.52
N HIS A 150 14.75 -28.13 -1.30
CA HIS A 150 14.50 -29.56 -1.53
C HIS A 150 15.70 -30.26 -2.16
N LEU A 151 16.27 -29.69 -3.23
CA LEU A 151 17.44 -30.24 -3.93
C LEU A 151 18.70 -30.30 -3.05
N ARG A 152 18.81 -29.46 -2.01
CA ARG A 152 19.91 -29.51 -1.02
C ARG A 152 19.65 -30.50 0.12
N HIS A 153 18.39 -30.75 0.45
CA HIS A 153 17.99 -31.49 1.67
C HIS A 153 16.91 -32.57 1.44
N PRO A 154 17.03 -33.46 0.43
CA PRO A 154 15.96 -34.38 0.02
C PRO A 154 15.64 -35.49 1.03
N THR A 155 16.49 -35.69 2.05
CA THR A 155 16.27 -36.66 3.14
C THR A 155 15.26 -36.16 4.18
N ARG A 156 15.25 -34.84 4.44
CA ARG A 156 14.39 -34.16 5.43
C ARG A 156 13.25 -33.35 4.80
N SER A 157 13.15 -33.31 3.48
CA SER A 157 12.11 -32.56 2.76
C SER A 157 11.45 -33.39 1.67
N ILE A 158 10.24 -32.98 1.29
CA ILE A 158 9.47 -33.54 0.19
C ILE A 158 8.67 -32.42 -0.48
N LEU A 159 8.52 -32.50 -1.80
CA LEU A 159 7.84 -31.49 -2.63
C LEU A 159 6.58 -32.13 -3.22
N LEU A 160 5.41 -31.62 -2.84
CA LEU A 160 4.09 -32.19 -3.14
C LEU A 160 3.31 -31.22 -4.03
N ASP A 161 2.45 -31.72 -4.94
CA ASP A 161 1.48 -30.85 -5.62
C ASP A 161 0.31 -30.59 -4.67
N SER A 162 -0.13 -29.34 -4.55
CA SER A 162 -1.24 -29.00 -3.65
C SER A 162 -2.56 -29.61 -4.09
N ASN A 163 -2.84 -29.76 -5.39
CA ASN A 163 -4.11 -30.35 -5.83
C ASN A 163 -4.16 -31.85 -5.56
N ASP A 164 -3.08 -32.58 -5.86
CA ASP A 164 -3.03 -34.03 -5.59
C ASP A 164 -3.03 -34.33 -4.08
N ALA A 165 -2.31 -33.53 -3.28
CA ALA A 165 -2.27 -33.68 -1.82
C ALA A 165 -3.60 -33.34 -1.13
N LEU A 166 -4.42 -32.47 -1.72
CA LEU A 166 -5.75 -32.09 -1.21
C LEU A 166 -6.88 -32.97 -1.80
N GLY A 167 -6.68 -33.54 -2.98
CA GLY A 167 -7.61 -34.45 -3.64
C GLY A 167 -7.46 -35.92 -3.23
N GLN A 168 -6.31 -36.34 -2.70
CA GLN A 168 -6.07 -37.68 -2.15
C GLN A 168 -5.31 -37.62 -0.80
N PRO A 169 -5.86 -36.91 0.22
CA PRO A 169 -5.14 -36.62 1.47
C PRO A 169 -4.65 -37.88 2.19
N ASP A 170 -5.51 -38.91 2.29
CA ASP A 170 -5.22 -40.19 2.95
C ASP A 170 -3.96 -40.85 2.38
N ALA A 171 -3.87 -40.94 1.04
CA ALA A 171 -2.74 -41.57 0.35
C ALA A 171 -1.43 -40.79 0.58
N TYR A 172 -1.49 -39.46 0.63
CA TYR A 172 -0.33 -38.64 0.96
C TYR A 172 0.06 -38.78 2.44
N ILE A 173 -0.90 -38.77 3.36
CA ILE A 173 -0.68 -38.94 4.80
C ILE A 173 -0.05 -40.30 5.11
N ASP A 174 -0.55 -41.38 4.52
CA ASP A 174 -0.01 -42.74 4.68
C ASP A 174 1.44 -42.85 4.20
N VAL A 175 1.75 -42.29 3.04
CA VAL A 175 3.11 -42.34 2.49
C VAL A 175 4.07 -41.49 3.31
N LEU A 176 3.62 -40.35 3.86
CA LEU A 176 4.41 -39.54 4.81
C LEU A 176 4.64 -40.28 6.14
N ALA A 177 3.60 -40.93 6.66
CA ALA A 177 3.66 -41.74 7.87
C ALA A 177 4.67 -42.89 7.73
N GLN A 178 4.64 -43.61 6.61
CA GLN A 178 5.59 -44.69 6.31
C GLN A 178 7.01 -44.16 6.05
N ARG A 179 7.18 -43.15 5.19
CA ARG A 179 8.49 -42.58 4.79
C ARG A 179 9.29 -42.04 5.98
N TRP A 180 8.61 -41.44 6.96
CA TRP A 180 9.25 -40.85 8.12
C TRP A 180 8.88 -41.49 9.46
N GLN A 181 8.21 -42.65 9.49
CA GLN A 181 7.83 -43.37 10.71
C GLN A 181 7.11 -42.44 11.71
N LEU A 182 6.10 -41.72 11.22
CA LEU A 182 5.32 -40.77 12.01
C LEU A 182 4.18 -41.50 12.74
N PRO A 183 3.85 -41.12 13.99
CA PRO A 183 2.67 -41.63 14.69
C PRO A 183 1.41 -40.92 14.16
N LEU A 184 1.01 -41.27 12.94
CA LEU A 184 -0.22 -40.83 12.29
C LEU A 184 -1.18 -42.01 12.17
N GLU A 185 -2.48 -41.74 12.27
CA GLU A 185 -3.54 -42.74 12.12
C GLU A 185 -4.16 -42.68 10.72
N THR A 186 -4.38 -43.86 10.12
CA THR A 186 -5.13 -44.03 8.87
C THR A 186 -6.61 -43.70 9.13
N ILE A 187 -7.10 -42.61 8.54
CA ILE A 187 -8.49 -42.17 8.60
C ILE A 187 -8.97 -41.93 7.18
N GLU A 188 -10.19 -42.34 6.84
CA GLU A 188 -10.83 -41.96 5.58
C GLU A 188 -11.23 -40.47 5.68
N LEU A 189 -10.53 -39.58 4.98
CA LEU A 189 -10.84 -38.15 4.97
C LEU A 189 -11.64 -37.79 3.72
N GLU A 190 -12.77 -37.13 3.91
CA GLU A 190 -13.59 -36.64 2.80
C GLU A 190 -12.79 -35.66 1.92
N GLN A 191 -13.03 -35.70 0.61
CA GLN A 191 -12.44 -34.76 -0.35
C GLN A 191 -13.01 -33.35 -0.12
N THR A 192 -12.34 -32.58 0.75
CA THR A 192 -12.77 -31.23 1.13
C THR A 192 -12.54 -30.16 0.05
N TRP A 193 -11.86 -30.51 -1.05
CA TRP A 193 -11.54 -29.60 -2.14
C TRP A 193 -12.25 -29.99 -3.44
N GLN A 194 -13.04 -29.04 -3.95
CA GLN A 194 -13.60 -29.08 -5.29
C GLN A 194 -13.00 -27.90 -6.06
N ASN A 195 -12.30 -28.17 -7.15
CA ASN A 195 -11.85 -27.12 -8.07
C ASN A 195 -13.04 -26.71 -8.94
N ASP A 196 -13.82 -25.71 -8.48
CA ASP A 196 -14.84 -25.07 -9.30
C ASP A 196 -14.18 -24.43 -10.54
N PRO A 197 -14.68 -24.70 -11.76
CA PRO A 197 -13.99 -24.30 -12.96
C PRO A 197 -14.25 -22.82 -13.29
N HIS A 198 -13.42 -21.93 -12.75
CA HIS A 198 -13.41 -20.50 -13.13
C HIS A 198 -12.75 -20.30 -14.51
N HIS A 199 -13.44 -20.71 -15.58
CA HIS A 199 -12.96 -20.67 -16.97
C HIS A 199 -12.44 -19.28 -17.36
N LEU A 200 -13.18 -18.22 -17.02
CA LEU A 200 -12.79 -16.84 -17.29
C LEU A 200 -11.49 -16.45 -16.58
N THR A 201 -11.41 -16.70 -15.26
CA THR A 201 -10.23 -16.35 -14.45
C THR A 201 -9.01 -17.13 -14.95
N PHE A 202 -9.16 -18.43 -15.22
CA PHE A 202 -8.10 -19.27 -15.80
C PHE A 202 -7.64 -18.74 -17.16
N TYR A 203 -8.56 -18.34 -18.06
CA TYR A 203 -8.21 -17.81 -19.37
C TYR A 203 -7.42 -16.49 -19.28
N LEU A 204 -7.83 -15.58 -18.38
CA LEU A 204 -7.10 -14.33 -18.14
C LEU A 204 -5.71 -14.59 -17.55
N VAL A 205 -5.60 -15.50 -16.58
CA VAL A 205 -4.34 -15.89 -15.95
C VAL A 205 -3.40 -16.60 -16.94
N ASP A 206 -3.89 -17.51 -17.79
CA ASP A 206 -3.11 -18.15 -18.87
C ASP A 206 -2.55 -17.11 -19.86
N LYS A 207 -3.28 -16.00 -20.09
CA LYS A 207 -2.82 -14.87 -20.91
C LYS A 207 -1.79 -13.97 -20.20
N VAL A 208 -1.87 -13.80 -18.88
CA VAL A 208 -0.82 -13.13 -18.10
C VAL A 208 0.47 -13.96 -18.10
N LEU A 209 0.36 -15.27 -17.84
CA LEU A 209 1.50 -16.18 -17.75
C LEU A 209 2.18 -16.45 -19.11
N GLN A 210 1.46 -16.34 -20.23
CA GLN A 210 2.05 -16.34 -21.57
C GLN A 210 3.06 -15.20 -21.79
N ASN A 211 2.94 -14.09 -21.06
CA ASN A 211 3.91 -12.99 -21.07
C ASN A 211 5.05 -13.16 -20.04
N GLN A 212 5.01 -14.21 -19.20
CA GLN A 212 5.96 -14.47 -18.12
C GLN A 212 6.58 -15.88 -18.20
N PRO A 213 7.34 -16.19 -19.27
CA PRO A 213 7.88 -17.53 -19.51
C PRO A 213 8.83 -18.04 -18.42
N GLN A 214 9.42 -17.17 -17.60
CA GLN A 214 10.27 -17.56 -16.48
C GLN A 214 9.48 -18.28 -15.37
N ALA A 215 8.23 -17.87 -15.12
CA ALA A 215 7.37 -18.51 -14.14
C ALA A 215 6.94 -19.92 -14.60
N LEU A 216 6.58 -20.06 -15.88
CA LEU A 216 6.25 -21.35 -16.49
C LEU A 216 7.47 -22.30 -16.53
N ALA A 217 8.67 -21.78 -16.81
CA ALA A 217 9.90 -22.57 -16.77
C ALA A 217 10.20 -23.11 -15.37
N LEU A 218 10.08 -22.28 -14.33
CA LEU A 218 10.23 -22.72 -12.93
C LEU A 218 9.14 -23.73 -12.53
N HIS A 219 7.90 -23.54 -12.98
CA HIS A 219 6.82 -24.49 -12.71
C HIS A 219 7.13 -25.88 -13.30
N HIS A 220 7.62 -25.97 -14.53
CA HIS A 220 8.05 -27.24 -15.13
C HIS A 220 9.28 -27.86 -14.42
N GLU A 221 10.23 -27.04 -13.96
CA GLU A 221 11.39 -27.49 -13.16
C GLU A 221 10.94 -28.12 -11.82
N VAL A 222 9.94 -27.52 -11.17
CA VAL A 222 9.30 -28.09 -9.98
C VAL A 222 8.51 -29.35 -10.32
N GLN A 223 7.71 -29.37 -11.39
CA GLN A 223 6.93 -30.56 -11.79
C GLN A 223 7.83 -31.79 -12.01
N ALA A 224 9.00 -31.61 -12.63
CA ALA A 224 10.01 -32.67 -12.78
C ALA A 224 10.65 -33.13 -11.45
N SER A 225 10.39 -32.40 -10.36
CA SER A 225 10.91 -32.64 -9.01
C SER A 225 9.81 -33.01 -7.99
N LEU A 226 8.55 -33.17 -8.42
CA LEU A 226 7.41 -33.50 -7.55
C LEU A 226 7.44 -34.96 -7.08
N PHE A 227 6.91 -35.18 -5.89
CA PHE A 227 6.61 -36.52 -5.39
C PHE A 227 5.18 -36.94 -5.76
N LEU A 228 5.09 -37.81 -6.77
CA LEU A 228 3.85 -38.38 -7.30
C LEU A 228 3.56 -39.73 -6.64
N ILE A 229 2.31 -39.96 -6.22
CA ILE A 229 1.85 -41.23 -5.63
C ILE A 229 1.17 -42.13 -6.68
N ASN A 230 0.55 -41.53 -7.69
CA ASN A 230 -0.02 -42.18 -8.86
C ASN A 230 0.32 -41.37 -10.11
N ASP A 231 0.16 -41.94 -11.30
CA ASP A 231 0.02 -41.14 -12.53
C ASP A 231 -1.27 -40.31 -12.39
N GLY A 232 -1.11 -39.01 -12.14
CA GLY A 232 -2.22 -38.10 -11.84
C GLY A 232 -3.26 -38.01 -12.96
N LYS A 233 -4.48 -37.58 -12.63
CA LYS A 233 -5.44 -37.15 -13.65
C LYS A 233 -4.76 -36.09 -14.51
N ALA A 234 -4.81 -36.26 -15.84
CA ALA A 234 -4.30 -35.27 -16.76
C ALA A 234 -4.86 -33.88 -16.41
N PRO A 235 -4.04 -32.82 -16.41
CA PRO A 235 -4.47 -31.49 -15.97
C PRO A 235 -5.70 -31.04 -16.75
N ALA A 236 -6.59 -30.33 -16.07
CA ALA A 236 -7.90 -29.95 -16.60
C ALA A 236 -7.78 -29.38 -18.02
N SER A 237 -8.60 -29.90 -18.94
CA SER A 237 -8.63 -29.45 -20.33
C SER A 237 -8.82 -27.94 -20.37
N LYS A 238 -7.98 -27.24 -21.15
CA LYS A 238 -8.08 -25.77 -21.29
C LYS A 238 -9.52 -25.38 -21.61
N PRO A 239 -10.09 -24.37 -20.92
CA PRO A 239 -11.49 -23.99 -21.09
C PRO A 239 -11.78 -23.62 -22.54
N GLU A 240 -12.95 -24.01 -23.05
CA GLU A 240 -13.36 -23.55 -24.38
C GLU A 240 -13.76 -22.07 -24.31
N LEU A 241 -13.60 -21.37 -25.43
CA LEU A 241 -13.97 -19.94 -25.51
C LEU A 241 -15.47 -19.71 -25.28
N GLY A 242 -16.31 -20.74 -25.47
CA GLY A 242 -17.73 -20.70 -25.10
C GLY A 242 -17.94 -20.58 -23.60
N ASP A 243 -17.23 -21.37 -22.80
CA ASP A 243 -17.35 -21.38 -21.33
C ASP A 243 -16.86 -20.05 -20.75
N VAL A 244 -15.69 -19.58 -21.21
CA VAL A 244 -15.12 -18.26 -20.87
C VAL A 244 -16.10 -17.11 -21.13
N VAL A 245 -16.86 -17.18 -22.22
CA VAL A 245 -17.89 -16.17 -22.57
C VAL A 245 -19.15 -16.34 -21.71
N SER A 246 -19.51 -17.57 -21.33
CA SER A 246 -20.62 -17.84 -20.41
C SER A 246 -20.34 -17.25 -19.03
N ASP A 247 -19.20 -17.59 -18.43
CA ASP A 247 -18.70 -17.03 -17.16
C ASP A 247 -18.75 -15.49 -17.16
N TYR A 248 -18.24 -14.85 -18.22
CA TYR A 248 -18.22 -13.40 -18.35
C TYR A 248 -19.64 -12.79 -18.44
N LEU A 249 -20.56 -13.43 -19.17
CA LEU A 249 -21.95 -12.96 -19.28
C LEU A 249 -22.71 -13.14 -17.95
N GLU A 250 -22.42 -14.19 -17.19
CA GLU A 250 -22.98 -14.42 -15.86
C GLU A 250 -22.43 -13.43 -14.83
N ALA A 251 -21.11 -13.28 -14.72
CA ALA A 251 -20.48 -12.29 -13.85
C ALA A 251 -20.99 -10.86 -14.13
N ARG A 252 -21.13 -10.49 -15.41
CA ARG A 252 -21.70 -9.19 -15.83
C ARG A 252 -23.18 -9.05 -15.44
N ARG A 253 -23.97 -10.13 -15.50
CA ARG A 253 -25.38 -10.15 -15.11
C ARG A 253 -25.52 -9.96 -13.60
N LEU A 254 -24.72 -10.67 -12.81
CA LEU A 254 -24.67 -10.57 -11.34
C LEU A 254 -24.25 -9.16 -10.91
N PHE A 255 -23.21 -8.59 -11.54
CA PHE A 255 -22.81 -7.20 -11.29
C PHE A 255 -23.94 -6.19 -11.60
N GLN A 256 -24.64 -6.36 -12.72
CA GLN A 256 -25.76 -5.47 -13.09
C GLN A 256 -26.96 -5.60 -12.14
N ALA A 257 -27.24 -6.80 -11.64
CA ALA A 257 -28.26 -7.02 -10.60
C ALA A 257 -27.86 -6.35 -9.28
N GLY A 258 -26.66 -6.65 -8.77
CA GLY A 258 -26.14 -6.06 -7.54
C GLY A 258 -26.01 -4.54 -7.58
N GLN A 259 -25.73 -3.95 -8.76
CA GLN A 259 -25.76 -2.50 -8.94
C GLN A 259 -27.19 -1.93 -8.82
N ALA A 260 -28.20 -2.58 -9.42
CA ALA A 260 -29.59 -2.18 -9.31
C ALA A 260 -30.11 -2.32 -7.86
N ASP A 261 -29.72 -3.39 -7.16
CA ASP A 261 -30.03 -3.60 -5.74
C ASP A 261 -29.35 -2.52 -4.87
N ASN A 262 -28.10 -2.14 -5.16
CA ASN A 262 -27.43 -1.04 -4.45
C ASN A 262 -28.12 0.32 -4.70
N ASP A 263 -28.55 0.60 -5.94
CA ASP A 263 -29.26 1.84 -6.29
C ASP A 263 -30.66 1.91 -5.68
N THR A 264 -31.39 0.78 -5.56
CA THR A 264 -32.66 0.75 -4.82
C THR A 264 -32.46 0.91 -3.31
N LEU A 265 -31.45 0.26 -2.72
CA LEU A 265 -31.08 0.45 -1.31
C LEU A 265 -30.72 1.91 -0.99
N ARG A 266 -29.95 2.58 -1.87
CA ARG A 266 -29.64 4.02 -1.78
C ARG A 266 -30.89 4.88 -1.83
N GLN A 267 -31.87 4.54 -2.68
CA GLN A 267 -33.15 5.25 -2.75
C GLN A 267 -33.98 5.06 -1.47
N THR A 268 -34.07 3.84 -0.93
CA THR A 268 -34.78 3.59 0.34
C THR A 268 -34.10 4.27 1.53
N LEU A 269 -32.77 4.28 1.59
CA LEU A 269 -32.02 4.96 2.65
C LEU A 269 -32.25 6.48 2.60
N LYS A 270 -32.24 7.08 1.41
CA LYS A 270 -32.59 8.50 1.22
C LYS A 270 -34.05 8.82 1.58
N ALA A 271 -34.97 7.91 1.30
CA ALA A 271 -36.37 8.07 1.68
C ALA A 271 -36.56 8.02 3.22
N ALA A 272 -35.92 7.05 3.88
CA ALA A 272 -35.92 6.94 5.34
C ALA A 272 -35.28 8.15 6.02
N GLN A 273 -34.18 8.68 5.47
CA GLN A 273 -33.56 9.94 5.94
C GLN A 273 -34.51 11.14 5.85
N SER A 274 -35.31 11.24 4.77
CA SER A 274 -36.34 12.28 4.65
C SER A 274 -37.43 12.11 5.71
N GLN A 275 -37.96 10.89 5.87
CA GLN A 275 -38.99 10.59 6.87
C GLN A 275 -38.53 10.87 8.31
N LEU A 276 -37.25 10.62 8.61
CA LEU A 276 -36.65 10.93 9.91
C LEU A 276 -36.50 12.45 10.13
N ALA A 277 -36.11 13.21 9.09
CA ALA A 277 -36.09 14.67 9.15
C ALA A 277 -37.50 15.27 9.34
N ASP A 278 -38.50 14.79 8.60
CA ASP A 278 -39.91 15.19 8.75
C ASP A 278 -40.46 14.86 10.15
N SER A 279 -40.09 13.70 10.69
CA SER A 279 -40.47 13.27 12.04
C SER A 279 -39.82 14.13 13.13
N ASN A 280 -38.53 14.47 12.97
CA ASN A 280 -37.82 15.35 13.90
C ASN A 280 -38.40 16.76 13.91
N LEU A 281 -38.82 17.29 12.76
CA LEU A 281 -39.52 18.57 12.68
C LEU A 281 -40.85 18.52 13.44
N ALA A 282 -41.65 17.46 13.23
CA ALA A 282 -42.91 17.26 13.94
C ALA A 282 -42.73 17.08 15.47
N LEU A 283 -41.61 16.50 15.91
CA LEU A 283 -41.25 16.41 17.33
C LEU A 283 -40.89 17.78 17.91
N GLN A 284 -40.12 18.61 17.19
CA GLN A 284 -39.79 19.99 17.61
C GLN A 284 -41.05 20.86 17.73
N ASP A 285 -41.96 20.81 16.75
CA ASP A 285 -43.26 21.50 16.82
C ASP A 285 -44.08 21.05 18.04
N ARG A 286 -44.06 19.75 18.36
CA ARG A 286 -44.80 19.20 19.51
C ARG A 286 -44.15 19.56 20.85
N GLN A 287 -42.82 19.63 20.92
CA GLN A 287 -42.09 20.16 22.08
C GLN A 287 -42.41 21.64 22.32
N ALA A 288 -42.46 22.45 21.26
CA ALA A 288 -42.87 23.86 21.36
C ALA A 288 -44.32 24.02 21.84
N GLN A 289 -45.24 23.15 21.39
CA GLN A 289 -46.62 23.11 21.91
C GLN A 289 -46.68 22.73 23.39
N LEU A 290 -45.89 21.75 23.84
CA LEU A 290 -45.80 21.36 25.25
C LEU A 290 -45.25 22.49 26.13
N ALA A 291 -44.19 23.18 25.70
CA ALA A 291 -43.64 24.34 26.44
C ALA A 291 -44.67 25.49 26.57
N ASN A 292 -45.48 25.74 25.54
CA ASN A 292 -46.58 26.70 25.60
C ASN A 292 -47.70 26.25 26.56
N LEU A 293 -48.01 24.95 26.63
CA LEU A 293 -48.96 24.40 27.60
C LEU A 293 -48.43 24.45 29.04
N GLU A 294 -47.14 24.17 29.27
CA GLU A 294 -46.49 24.30 30.58
C GLU A 294 -46.52 25.73 31.10
N THR A 295 -46.20 26.72 30.27
CA THR A 295 -46.24 28.14 30.67
C THR A 295 -47.67 28.59 30.98
N GLY A 296 -48.66 28.10 30.21
CA GLY A 296 -50.08 28.26 30.52
C GLY A 296 -50.47 27.64 31.87
N HIS A 297 -50.04 26.40 32.15
CA HIS A 297 -50.31 25.74 33.41
C HIS A 297 -49.64 26.44 34.60
N ARG A 298 -48.38 26.89 34.47
CA ARG A 298 -47.69 27.68 35.52
C ARG A 298 -48.43 28.98 35.82
N HIS A 299 -48.96 29.67 34.80
CA HIS A 299 -49.77 30.88 35.00
C HIS A 299 -51.11 30.58 35.69
N LEU A 300 -51.82 29.52 35.29
CA LEU A 300 -53.06 29.09 35.93
C LEU A 300 -52.83 28.65 37.39
N GLN A 301 -51.73 27.97 37.68
CA GLN A 301 -51.35 27.55 39.03
C GLN A 301 -51.06 28.77 39.91
N ALA A 302 -50.17 29.68 39.50
CA ALA A 302 -49.87 30.90 40.25
C ALA A 302 -51.13 31.74 40.54
N LYS A 303 -52.11 31.74 39.61
CA LYS A 303 -53.40 32.39 39.79
C LYS A 303 -54.32 31.62 40.77
N SER A 304 -54.26 30.29 40.79
CA SER A 304 -54.95 29.48 41.80
C SER A 304 -54.35 29.73 43.19
N ASP A 305 -53.04 29.81 43.30
CA ASP A 305 -52.32 30.08 44.56
C ASP A 305 -52.66 31.48 45.09
N GLN A 306 -52.73 32.49 44.20
CA GLN A 306 -53.24 33.83 44.54
C GLN A 306 -54.68 33.77 45.09
N TYR A 307 -55.61 33.07 44.42
CA TYR A 307 -56.98 32.95 44.91
C TYR A 307 -57.08 32.19 46.25
N GLN A 308 -56.19 31.23 46.51
CA GLN A 308 -56.11 30.58 47.82
C GLN A 308 -55.60 31.54 48.90
N GLN A 309 -54.63 32.40 48.59
CA GLN A 309 -54.17 33.45 49.50
C GLN A 309 -55.29 34.45 49.82
N GLU A 310 -55.96 35.01 48.80
CA GLU A 310 -57.09 35.94 48.95
C GLU A 310 -58.23 35.32 49.81
N LEU A 311 -58.51 34.02 49.64
CA LEU A 311 -59.46 33.27 50.47
C LEU A 311 -58.97 33.07 51.91
N SER A 312 -57.66 32.91 52.14
CA SER A 312 -57.09 32.77 53.48
C SER A 312 -57.10 34.09 54.25
N GLU A 313 -56.81 35.20 53.59
CA GLU A 313 -56.90 36.56 54.13
C GLU A 313 -58.36 36.89 54.47
N SER A 314 -59.29 36.63 53.54
CA SER A 314 -60.73 36.82 53.77
C SER A 314 -61.28 35.98 54.94
N ARG A 315 -60.73 34.78 55.18
CA ARG A 315 -61.08 33.95 56.35
C ARG A 315 -60.50 34.49 57.65
N SER A 316 -59.24 34.94 57.64
CA SER A 316 -58.61 35.62 58.78
C SER A 316 -59.42 36.85 59.22
N ASP A 317 -59.81 37.70 58.27
CA ASP A 317 -60.60 38.89 58.56
C ASP A 317 -61.99 38.56 59.10
N LEU A 318 -62.63 37.49 58.59
CA LEU A 318 -63.90 37.00 59.13
C LEU A 318 -63.74 36.46 60.55
N GLU A 319 -62.71 35.65 60.82
CA GLU A 319 -62.41 35.13 62.16
C GLU A 319 -62.07 36.23 63.17
N ASN A 320 -61.40 37.30 62.73
CA ASN A 320 -61.13 38.49 63.54
C ASN A 320 -62.44 39.23 63.86
N SER A 321 -63.30 39.47 62.86
CA SER A 321 -64.61 40.10 63.08
C SER A 321 -65.51 39.27 63.99
N ASP A 322 -65.48 37.94 63.88
CA ASP A 322 -66.20 37.01 64.75
C ASP A 322 -65.66 36.99 66.19
N GLN A 323 -64.40 37.33 66.41
CA GLN A 323 -63.83 37.55 67.74
C GLN A 323 -64.27 38.90 68.31
N GLU A 324 -64.23 39.98 67.53
CA GLU A 324 -64.75 41.29 67.94
C GLU A 324 -66.24 41.23 68.29
N ASN A 325 -67.05 40.58 67.45
CA ASN A 325 -68.48 40.36 67.69
C ASN A 325 -68.73 39.55 68.99
N ARG A 326 -67.90 38.54 69.29
CA ARG A 326 -67.97 37.79 70.56
C ARG A 326 -67.65 38.68 71.76
N LEU A 327 -66.60 39.50 71.68
CA LEU A 327 -66.23 40.46 72.75
C LEU A 327 -67.31 41.53 72.96
N LEU A 328 -67.91 42.05 71.89
CA LEU A 328 -69.04 42.99 71.96
C LEU A 328 -70.29 42.34 72.57
N LEU A 329 -70.59 41.09 72.24
CA LEU A 329 -71.69 40.34 72.85
C LEU A 329 -71.44 40.06 74.35
N GLU A 330 -70.19 39.83 74.75
CA GLU A 330 -69.82 39.67 76.17
C GLU A 330 -69.94 41.00 76.94
N GLN A 331 -69.52 42.12 76.35
CA GLN A 331 -69.75 43.47 76.89
C GLN A 331 -71.25 43.80 77.00
N LEU A 332 -72.06 43.43 76.00
CA LEU A 332 -73.52 43.58 76.04
C LEU A 332 -74.18 42.71 77.11
N ARG A 333 -73.69 41.48 77.32
CA ARG A 333 -74.14 40.63 78.45
C ARG A 333 -73.79 41.25 79.80
N HIS A 334 -72.56 41.73 79.99
CA HIS A 334 -72.14 42.33 81.25
C HIS A 334 -72.86 43.66 81.55
N THR A 335 -73.03 44.53 80.55
CA THR A 335 -73.83 45.76 80.71
C THR A 335 -75.30 45.46 80.99
N ARG A 336 -75.89 44.45 80.33
CA ARG A 336 -77.24 43.96 80.65
C ARG A 336 -77.34 43.43 82.08
N GLU A 337 -76.40 42.60 82.54
CA GLU A 337 -76.39 42.06 83.90
C GLU A 337 -76.32 43.19 84.96
N ASN A 338 -75.52 44.23 84.69
CA ASN A 338 -75.43 45.41 85.56
C ASN A 338 -76.71 46.26 85.53
N LEU A 339 -77.42 46.34 84.40
CA LEU A 339 -78.74 46.97 84.30
C LEU A 339 -79.83 46.14 85.01
N GLU A 340 -79.79 44.81 84.93
CA GLU A 340 -80.73 43.92 85.62
C GLU A 340 -80.55 44.00 87.15
N LYS A 341 -79.31 44.05 87.65
CA LYS A 341 -79.03 44.34 89.08
C LYS A 341 -79.61 45.69 89.51
N ARG A 342 -79.43 46.74 88.70
CA ARG A 342 -79.98 48.08 88.99
C ARG A 342 -81.50 48.11 88.96
N ALA A 343 -82.13 47.38 88.03
CA ALA A 343 -83.58 47.22 87.97
C ALA A 343 -84.13 46.44 89.18
N GLN A 344 -83.39 45.46 89.70
CA GLN A 344 -83.74 44.77 90.95
C GLN A 344 -83.64 45.70 92.16
N GLU A 345 -82.61 46.55 92.24
CA GLU A 345 -82.53 47.59 93.28
C GLU A 345 -83.72 48.56 93.21
N ASP A 346 -84.08 49.03 92.02
CA ASP A 346 -85.19 49.97 91.83
C ASP A 346 -86.56 49.31 92.07
N GLN A 347 -86.72 48.01 91.75
CA GLN A 347 -87.90 47.23 92.16
C GLN A 347 -87.96 47.07 93.69
N HIS A 348 -86.83 46.89 94.38
CA HIS A 348 -86.76 46.84 95.84
C HIS A 348 -87.18 48.19 96.47
N LYS A 349 -86.67 49.31 95.94
CA LYS A 349 -87.08 50.67 96.34
C LYS A 349 -88.58 50.91 96.08
N SER A 350 -89.09 50.42 94.95
CA SER A 350 -90.52 50.51 94.61
C SER A 350 -91.41 49.71 95.54
N ARG A 351 -90.97 48.54 96.03
CA ARG A 351 -91.70 47.77 97.07
C ARG A 351 -91.71 48.51 98.40
N GLN A 352 -90.58 49.05 98.84
CA GLN A 352 -90.53 49.90 100.04
C GLN A 352 -91.45 51.13 99.94
N LEU A 353 -91.73 51.64 98.74
CA LEU A 353 -92.72 52.70 98.49
C LEU A 353 -94.17 52.20 98.42
N THR A 354 -94.45 50.94 98.09
CA THR A 354 -95.82 50.38 98.21
C THR A 354 -96.17 50.14 99.67
N ASP A 355 -95.26 49.54 100.44
CA ASP A 355 -95.48 49.17 101.84
C ASP A 355 -95.80 50.42 102.69
N LEU A 356 -95.05 51.52 102.46
CA LEU A 356 -95.30 52.84 103.07
C LEU A 356 -96.64 53.49 102.65
N ASN A 357 -97.19 53.16 101.48
CA ASN A 357 -98.52 53.63 101.07
C ASN A 357 -99.64 52.74 101.64
N GLU A 358 -99.39 51.46 101.89
CA GLU A 358 -100.34 50.57 102.55
C GLU A 358 -100.52 50.93 104.03
N GLU A 359 -99.44 51.24 104.77
CA GLU A 359 -99.53 51.85 106.12
C GLU A 359 -100.37 53.15 106.10
N ARG A 360 -100.13 54.01 105.10
CA ARG A 360 -100.86 55.29 104.96
C ARG A 360 -102.36 55.09 104.72
N ASN A 361 -102.75 54.05 103.99
CA ASN A 361 -104.15 53.77 103.66
C ASN A 361 -104.86 53.00 104.79
N ALA A 362 -104.16 52.17 105.56
CA ALA A 362 -104.69 51.51 106.75
C ALA A 362 -105.17 52.52 107.80
N LEU A 363 -104.41 53.58 108.04
CA LEU A 363 -104.77 54.69 108.93
C LEU A 363 -105.99 55.51 108.46
N LEU A 364 -106.33 55.44 107.17
CA LEU A 364 -107.44 56.19 106.57
C LEU A 364 -108.78 55.47 106.77
N ASN A 365 -108.81 54.15 106.54
CA ASN A 365 -110.00 53.32 106.80
C ASN A 365 -110.40 53.30 108.29
N GLN A 366 -109.43 53.46 109.20
CA GLN A 366 -109.66 53.48 110.65
C GLN A 366 -110.49 54.69 111.14
N LEU A 367 -110.72 55.69 110.28
CA LEU A 367 -111.48 56.90 110.59
C LEU A 367 -112.97 56.81 110.17
N ASP A 368 -113.27 56.24 109.00
CA ASP A 368 -114.64 56.15 108.47
C ASP A 368 -115.50 55.09 109.17
N GLU A 369 -114.89 54.08 109.79
CA GLU A 369 -115.59 52.97 110.43
C GLU A 369 -116.28 53.37 111.76
N GLN A 370 -115.84 54.46 112.39
CA GLN A 370 -116.40 54.93 113.68
C GLN A 370 -117.75 55.65 113.58
N HIS A 371 -118.15 56.11 112.39
CA HIS A 371 -119.34 56.98 112.23
C HIS A 371 -120.62 56.30 111.71
N ARG A 372 -120.58 55.00 111.35
CA ARG A 372 -121.79 54.27 110.88
C ARG A 372 -122.43 53.32 111.90
N ASN A 373 -121.72 52.94 112.96
CA ASN A 373 -122.20 51.94 113.95
C ASN A 373 -122.86 52.56 115.20
N ALA A 374 -123.79 53.49 114.97
CA ALA A 374 -124.84 53.87 115.92
C ALA A 374 -126.21 53.62 115.24
N ALA A 375 -126.44 52.38 114.81
CA ALA A 375 -127.19 51.38 115.57
C ALA A 375 -128.70 51.65 115.55
N GLN A 376 -129.39 50.97 114.63
CA GLN A 376 -130.84 50.79 114.74
C GLN A 376 -131.14 49.84 115.89
N GLU A 377 -132.00 50.25 116.81
CA GLU A 377 -132.82 49.30 117.55
C GLU A 377 -134.15 49.94 117.94
N LYS A 378 -135.27 49.37 117.47
CA LYS A 378 -136.20 48.61 118.33
C LYS A 378 -137.61 48.52 117.72
N ASP A 379 -138.14 47.30 117.67
CA ASP A 379 -139.53 47.03 117.28
C ASP A 379 -140.55 47.65 118.23
N THR A 380 -141.77 47.92 117.75
CA THR A 380 -142.95 47.05 118.03
C THR A 380 -144.26 47.60 117.44
N LEU A 381 -145.07 46.70 116.84
CA LEU A 381 -146.53 46.44 117.06
C LEU A 381 -147.52 47.66 117.09
N THR A 382 -148.77 47.62 116.56
CA THR A 382 -149.65 46.50 116.17
C THR A 382 -150.87 46.96 115.33
N ALA A 383 -151.71 46.00 114.90
CA ALA A 383 -153.06 46.11 114.31
C ALA A 383 -153.12 46.59 112.84
N ALA A 384 -153.56 45.79 111.85
CA ALA A 384 -154.84 45.06 111.67
C ALA A 384 -156.04 46.02 111.48
N ARG A 385 -156.93 45.87 110.50
CA ARG A 385 -157.79 44.69 110.15
C ARG A 385 -158.57 45.02 108.85
N ASP A 386 -159.03 44.14 107.95
CA ASP A 386 -158.82 42.71 107.58
C ASP A 386 -157.98 42.68 106.26
N GLU A 387 -157.59 41.61 105.54
CA GLU A 387 -157.88 40.15 105.44
C GLU A 387 -159.14 39.67 104.67
N GLN A 388 -159.07 39.66 103.33
CA GLN A 388 -159.70 38.60 102.49
C GLN A 388 -159.00 38.45 101.12
N ILE A 389 -159.15 37.27 100.48
CA ILE A 389 -158.58 36.90 99.15
C ILE A 389 -157.04 36.81 99.09
N LYS A 390 -156.46 36.01 99.99
CA LYS A 390 -155.23 35.24 99.70
C LYS A 390 -155.59 33.94 98.92
N LEU A 391 -154.61 33.17 98.44
CA LEU A 391 -154.72 31.89 97.68
C LEU A 391 -154.83 31.94 96.14
N ALA A 392 -154.59 33.08 95.48
CA ALA A 392 -154.50 33.15 94.00
C ALA A 392 -153.09 33.47 93.45
N SER A 393 -152.22 34.09 94.24
CA SER A 393 -150.92 34.61 93.80
C SER A 393 -149.77 33.60 93.86
N GLU A 394 -149.80 32.65 94.80
CA GLU A 394 -148.67 31.78 95.13
C GLU A 394 -148.24 30.86 93.97
N ARG A 395 -149.19 30.43 93.11
CA ARG A 395 -148.87 29.67 91.89
C ARG A 395 -148.26 30.50 90.75
N LYS A 396 -148.36 31.84 90.78
CA LYS A 396 -147.77 32.70 89.74
C LYS A 396 -146.28 32.99 89.98
N VAL A 397 -145.84 32.91 91.25
CA VAL A 397 -144.43 33.11 91.63
C VAL A 397 -143.58 31.90 91.27
N GLN A 398 -144.06 30.67 91.51
CA GLN A 398 -143.29 29.45 91.22
C GLN A 398 -143.00 29.25 89.72
N ILE A 399 -143.87 29.72 88.82
CA ILE A 399 -143.62 29.65 87.38
C ILE A 399 -142.46 30.58 87.00
N ALA A 400 -142.52 31.85 87.39
CA ALA A 400 -141.46 32.83 87.12
C ALA A 400 -140.10 32.43 87.72
N GLN A 401 -140.10 31.73 88.85
CA GLN A 401 -138.88 31.24 89.50
C GLN A 401 -138.25 30.05 88.74
N LEU A 402 -139.06 29.15 88.16
CA LEU A 402 -138.58 28.09 87.28
C LEU A 402 -138.13 28.61 85.91
N GLU A 403 -138.80 29.63 85.36
CA GLU A 403 -138.37 30.30 84.12
C GLU A 403 -137.00 31.00 84.30
N ALA A 404 -136.76 31.62 85.46
CA ALA A 404 -135.46 32.20 85.79
C ALA A 404 -134.34 31.16 85.92
N GLU A 405 -134.58 30.01 86.58
CA GLU A 405 -133.61 28.92 86.62
C GLU A 405 -133.33 28.33 85.23
N ASN A 406 -134.34 28.22 84.37
CA ASN A 406 -134.15 27.67 83.03
C ASN A 406 -133.30 28.59 82.16
N ASN A 407 -133.56 29.90 82.21
CA ASN A 407 -132.72 30.90 81.53
C ASN A 407 -131.26 30.84 82.01
N GLN A 408 -131.00 30.80 83.32
CA GLN A 408 -129.62 30.66 83.85
C GLN A 408 -128.94 29.34 83.44
N ARG A 409 -129.70 28.26 83.27
CA ARG A 409 -129.16 26.99 82.74
C ARG A 409 -128.87 27.10 81.24
N GLN A 410 -129.70 27.80 80.47
CA GLN A 410 -129.48 28.03 79.05
C GLN A 410 -128.28 28.95 78.80
N GLU A 411 -128.10 30.02 79.59
CA GLU A 411 -126.90 30.86 79.58
C GLU A 411 -125.62 30.04 79.83
N LYS A 412 -125.64 29.15 80.84
CA LYS A 412 -124.49 28.25 81.11
C LYS A 412 -124.26 27.20 80.03
N ILE A 413 -125.30 26.67 79.41
CA ILE A 413 -125.18 25.74 78.28
C ILE A 413 -124.55 26.45 77.07
N GLU A 414 -124.90 27.71 76.83
CA GLU A 414 -124.30 28.49 75.73
C GLU A 414 -122.85 28.90 76.04
N GLN A 415 -122.53 29.23 77.29
CA GLN A 415 -121.13 29.41 77.74
C GLN A 415 -120.29 28.14 77.52
N TYR A 416 -120.77 26.98 77.99
CA TYR A 416 -120.04 25.71 77.78
C TYR A 416 -119.96 25.32 76.31
N ARG A 417 -120.91 25.71 75.45
CA ARG A 417 -120.83 25.53 74.00
C ARG A 417 -119.78 26.44 73.37
N GLN A 418 -119.65 27.68 73.84
CA GLN A 418 -118.62 28.59 73.36
C GLN A 418 -117.22 28.10 73.78
N GLU A 419 -117.05 27.70 75.04
CA GLU A 419 -115.80 27.07 75.53
C GLU A 419 -115.47 25.78 74.75
N LEU A 420 -116.48 24.96 74.40
CA LEU A 420 -116.28 23.77 73.57
C LEU A 420 -115.89 24.13 72.13
N SER A 421 -116.49 25.15 71.52
CA SER A 421 -116.11 25.63 70.18
C SER A 421 -114.68 26.15 70.19
N GLU A 422 -114.34 27.06 71.10
CA GLU A 422 -113.00 27.65 71.18
C GLU A 422 -111.92 26.60 71.45
N THR A 423 -112.22 25.55 72.22
CA THR A 423 -111.30 24.42 72.41
C THR A 423 -111.23 23.49 71.19
N GLN A 424 -112.34 23.23 70.48
CA GLN A 424 -112.32 22.48 69.21
C GLN A 424 -111.54 23.23 68.12
N ASP A 425 -111.77 24.53 67.95
CA ASP A 425 -111.05 25.40 66.99
C ASP A 425 -109.53 25.41 67.30
N SER A 426 -109.15 25.40 68.59
CA SER A 426 -107.75 25.29 69.02
C SER A 426 -107.13 23.89 68.84
N LEU A 427 -107.96 22.84 68.80
CA LEU A 427 -107.50 21.48 68.54
C LEU A 427 -107.33 21.26 67.04
N GLU A 428 -108.28 21.69 66.21
CA GLU A 428 -108.15 21.63 64.75
C GLU A 428 -106.95 22.44 64.23
N SER A 429 -106.65 23.60 64.83
CA SER A 429 -105.43 24.35 64.46
C SER A 429 -104.15 23.62 64.89
N SER A 430 -104.13 23.01 66.08
CA SER A 430 -102.97 22.24 66.56
C SER A 430 -102.76 20.94 65.78
N GLU A 431 -103.83 20.28 65.32
CA GLU A 431 -103.75 19.14 64.40
C GLU A 431 -103.26 19.56 63.01
N GLN A 432 -103.70 20.71 62.48
CA GLN A 432 -103.20 21.26 61.22
C GLN A 432 -101.71 21.65 61.30
N GLU A 433 -101.26 22.29 62.40
CA GLU A 433 -99.84 22.56 62.65
C GLU A 433 -99.03 21.25 62.77
N SER A 434 -99.57 20.23 63.46
CA SER A 434 -98.92 18.93 63.61
C SER A 434 -98.77 18.18 62.26
N GLN A 435 -99.79 18.24 61.39
CA GLN A 435 -99.72 17.67 60.05
C GLN A 435 -98.71 18.43 59.17
N LEU A 436 -98.70 19.77 59.23
CA LEU A 436 -97.75 20.59 58.48
C LEU A 436 -96.30 20.31 58.92
N LEU A 437 -96.05 20.10 60.21
CA LEU A 437 -94.74 19.70 60.74
C LEU A 437 -94.33 18.29 60.30
N LEU A 438 -95.28 17.36 60.20
CA LEU A 438 -95.04 16.01 59.67
C LEU A 438 -94.69 16.03 58.17
N ASP A 439 -95.40 16.83 57.38
CA ASP A 439 -95.14 17.00 55.95
C ASP A 439 -93.75 17.65 55.72
N GLN A 440 -93.39 18.65 56.53
CA GLN A 440 -92.04 19.26 56.52
C GLN A 440 -90.94 18.27 56.95
N LEU A 441 -91.22 17.39 57.93
CA LEU A 441 -90.30 16.33 58.34
C LEU A 441 -90.08 15.32 57.20
N HIS A 442 -91.12 14.95 56.47
CA HIS A 442 -91.00 14.05 55.32
C HIS A 442 -90.27 14.71 54.14
N GLN A 443 -90.51 16.00 53.85
CA GLN A 443 -89.74 16.72 52.83
C GLN A 443 -88.24 16.77 53.19
N THR A 444 -87.90 17.12 54.43
CA THR A 444 -86.50 17.18 54.87
C THR A 444 -85.83 15.81 54.93
N GLN A 445 -86.58 14.73 55.21
CA GLN A 445 -86.11 13.35 55.05
C GLN A 445 -85.81 13.02 53.58
N GLU A 446 -86.72 13.33 52.65
CA GLU A 446 -86.52 13.05 51.22
C GLU A 446 -85.33 13.84 50.63
N GLU A 447 -85.12 15.08 51.08
CA GLU A 447 -83.96 15.90 50.73
C GLU A 447 -82.65 15.34 51.30
N LEU A 448 -82.64 14.86 52.55
CA LEU A 448 -81.48 14.18 53.15
C LEU A 448 -81.15 12.86 52.44
N GLU A 449 -82.14 12.04 52.09
CA GLU A 449 -81.93 10.80 51.35
C GLU A 449 -81.33 11.06 49.96
N LYS A 450 -81.78 12.11 49.26
CA LYS A 450 -81.18 12.55 47.98
C LYS A 450 -79.73 12.98 48.15
N LEU A 451 -79.42 13.77 49.18
CA LEU A 451 -78.06 14.23 49.46
C LEU A 451 -77.11 13.06 49.80
N ILE A 452 -77.57 12.10 50.61
CA ILE A 452 -76.81 10.88 50.94
C ILE A 452 -76.56 10.03 49.68
N LEU A 453 -77.57 9.87 48.81
CA LEU A 453 -77.43 9.13 47.56
C LEU A 453 -76.47 9.83 46.58
N GLU A 454 -76.46 11.17 46.54
CA GLU A 454 -75.48 11.95 45.79
C GLU A 454 -74.06 11.83 46.37
N GLU A 455 -73.90 11.86 47.69
CA GLU A 455 -72.61 11.71 48.36
C GLU A 455 -72.01 10.31 48.11
N GLN A 456 -72.83 9.26 48.15
CA GLN A 456 -72.45 7.90 47.78
C GLN A 456 -72.01 7.79 46.31
N ARG A 457 -72.71 8.47 45.39
CA ARG A 457 -72.29 8.55 43.97
C ARG A 457 -70.97 9.30 43.80
N LYS A 458 -70.78 10.41 44.53
CA LYS A 458 -69.53 11.20 44.51
C LYS A 458 -68.35 10.41 45.08
N THR A 459 -68.54 9.63 46.15
CA THR A 459 -67.48 8.73 46.68
C THR A 459 -67.16 7.59 45.73
N GLN A 460 -68.14 6.98 45.05
CA GLN A 460 -67.86 5.99 44.00
C GLN A 460 -67.10 6.60 42.81
N GLN A 461 -67.44 7.81 42.38
CA GLN A 461 -66.71 8.53 41.33
C GLN A 461 -65.27 8.86 41.76
N LEU A 462 -65.06 9.32 43.00
CA LEU A 462 -63.73 9.58 43.54
C LEU A 462 -62.88 8.30 43.64
N ALA A 463 -63.45 7.18 44.08
CA ALA A 463 -62.75 5.90 44.15
C ALA A 463 -62.28 5.42 42.75
N ASN A 464 -63.13 5.56 41.73
CA ASN A 464 -62.77 5.24 40.35
C ASN A 464 -61.66 6.18 39.82
N LEU A 465 -61.76 7.48 40.09
CA LEU A 465 -60.74 8.46 39.72
C LEU A 465 -59.41 8.22 40.44
N GLU A 466 -59.42 7.71 41.69
CA GLU A 466 -58.20 7.28 42.37
C GLU A 466 -57.57 6.03 41.75
N THR A 467 -58.37 5.06 41.28
CA THR A 467 -57.82 3.91 40.54
C THR A 467 -57.26 4.32 39.19
N ASP A 468 -57.93 5.19 38.45
CA ASP A 468 -57.45 5.73 37.17
C ASP A 468 -56.17 6.55 37.37
N ARG A 469 -56.10 7.36 38.43
CA ARG A 469 -54.89 8.13 38.78
C ARG A 469 -53.72 7.20 39.12
N LYS A 470 -53.94 6.10 39.85
CA LYS A 470 -52.87 5.12 40.14
C LYS A 470 -52.35 4.46 38.86
N GLN A 471 -53.24 4.01 37.97
CA GLN A 471 -52.82 3.44 36.67
C GLN A 471 -52.10 4.46 35.78
N LEU A 472 -52.45 5.74 35.86
CA LEU A 472 -51.72 6.81 35.17
C LEU A 472 -50.36 7.09 35.81
N GLN A 473 -50.24 7.03 37.14
CA GLN A 473 -48.96 7.15 37.85
C GLN A 473 -48.01 5.99 37.49
N GLU A 474 -48.49 4.74 37.51
CA GLU A 474 -47.73 3.54 37.09
C GLU A 474 -47.23 3.65 35.64
N LYS A 475 -48.07 4.17 34.72
CA LYS A 475 -47.67 4.42 33.31
C LYS A 475 -46.67 5.55 33.17
N ILE A 476 -46.77 6.62 33.96
CA ILE A 476 -45.78 7.70 33.96
C ILE A 476 -44.44 7.17 34.47
N GLU A 477 -44.44 6.33 35.51
CA GLU A 477 -43.23 5.70 36.05
C GLU A 477 -42.58 4.73 35.03
N GLN A 478 -43.39 3.95 34.29
CA GLN A 478 -42.94 3.15 33.14
C GLN A 478 -42.32 4.02 32.04
N TYR A 479 -42.99 5.08 31.60
CA TYR A 479 -42.46 5.97 30.56
C TYR A 479 -41.20 6.74 31.01
N LEU A 480 -41.04 7.03 32.30
CA LEU A 480 -39.82 7.63 32.84
C LEU A 480 -38.65 6.62 32.84
N GLN A 481 -38.91 5.34 33.12
CA GLN A 481 -37.90 4.29 33.01
C GLN A 481 -37.52 4.04 31.54
N GLU A 482 -38.49 3.90 30.63
CA GLU A 482 -38.22 3.80 29.18
C GLU A 482 -37.42 5.00 28.67
N LEU A 483 -37.76 6.22 29.10
CA LEU A 483 -37.00 7.42 28.76
C LEU A 483 -35.55 7.33 29.28
N SER A 484 -35.34 6.96 30.54
CA SER A 484 -34.00 6.77 31.12
C SER A 484 -33.17 5.76 30.34
N GLU A 485 -33.73 4.57 30.05
CA GLU A 485 -33.03 3.52 29.31
C GLU A 485 -32.68 3.96 27.88
N THR A 486 -33.56 4.70 27.20
CA THR A 486 -33.21 5.30 25.90
C THR A 486 -32.14 6.40 26.01
N GLN A 487 -32.16 7.19 27.09
CA GLN A 487 -31.21 8.28 27.30
C GLN A 487 -29.80 7.75 27.62
N ASP A 488 -29.68 6.73 28.46
CA ASP A 488 -28.42 6.01 28.72
C ASP A 488 -27.86 5.38 27.42
N SER A 489 -28.74 4.79 26.59
CA SER A 489 -28.34 4.20 25.30
C SER A 489 -27.88 5.25 24.27
N LEU A 490 -28.48 6.45 24.31
CA LEU A 490 -28.08 7.57 23.46
C LEU A 490 -26.73 8.11 23.91
N GLU A 491 -26.50 8.30 25.21
CA GLU A 491 -25.22 8.77 25.73
C GLU A 491 -24.08 7.77 25.41
N SER A 492 -24.32 6.46 25.48
CA SER A 492 -23.32 5.47 25.03
C SER A 492 -23.05 5.55 23.52
N SER A 493 -24.08 5.79 22.70
CA SER A 493 -23.94 5.92 21.25
C SER A 493 -23.22 7.22 20.83
N GLU A 494 -23.44 8.32 21.58
CA GLU A 494 -22.69 9.56 21.42
C GLU A 494 -21.21 9.38 21.83
N GLN A 495 -20.93 8.65 22.92
CA GLN A 495 -19.56 8.31 23.33
C GLN A 495 -18.84 7.42 22.29
N GLU A 496 -19.50 6.41 21.74
CA GLU A 496 -18.95 5.59 20.63
C GLU A 496 -18.72 6.44 19.37
N SER A 497 -19.66 7.33 19.02
CA SER A 497 -19.53 8.24 17.88
C SER A 497 -18.36 9.22 18.04
N GLN A 498 -18.14 9.73 19.25
CA GLN A 498 -17.01 10.60 19.59
C GLN A 498 -15.68 9.84 19.47
N LEU A 499 -15.61 8.59 19.97
CA LEU A 499 -14.43 7.74 19.84
C LEU A 499 -14.10 7.40 18.38
N LEU A 500 -15.12 7.12 17.56
CA LEU A 500 -14.96 6.88 16.12
C LEU A 500 -14.47 8.14 15.37
N LEU A 501 -14.91 9.33 15.79
CA LEU A 501 -14.42 10.59 15.22
C LEU A 501 -12.94 10.85 15.58
N ASP A 502 -12.54 10.59 16.83
CA ASP A 502 -11.14 10.72 17.25
C ASP A 502 -10.23 9.70 16.52
N GLN A 503 -10.70 8.46 16.31
CA GLN A 503 -10.00 7.46 15.49
C GLN A 503 -9.91 7.87 14.01
N LEU A 504 -10.98 8.48 13.45
CA LEU A 504 -10.97 9.01 12.10
C LEU A 504 -9.93 10.13 11.95
N HIS A 505 -9.83 11.04 12.92
CA HIS A 505 -8.82 12.09 12.90
C HIS A 505 -7.38 11.56 13.07
N GLN A 506 -7.16 10.53 13.88
CA GLN A 506 -5.85 9.88 13.98
C GLN A 506 -5.43 9.23 12.65
N THR A 507 -6.32 8.46 12.02
CA THR A 507 -6.05 7.84 10.70
C THR A 507 -5.87 8.88 9.59
N GLN A 508 -6.58 10.01 9.64
CA GLN A 508 -6.32 11.15 8.74
C GLN A 508 -4.92 11.74 8.93
N GLU A 509 -4.48 11.99 10.17
CA GLU A 509 -3.14 12.53 10.45
C GLU A 509 -2.01 11.56 10.04
N GLU A 510 -2.24 10.25 10.16
CA GLU A 510 -1.32 9.22 9.66
C GLU A 510 -1.27 9.17 8.13
N LEU A 511 -2.43 9.24 7.44
CA LEU A 511 -2.48 9.31 5.98
C LEU A 511 -1.79 10.58 5.44
N GLU A 512 -1.99 11.74 6.06
CA GLU A 512 -1.29 12.97 5.68
C GLU A 512 0.24 12.84 5.82
N LYS A 513 0.73 12.20 6.89
CA LYS A 513 2.17 11.91 7.07
C LYS A 513 2.70 10.99 5.98
N LEU A 514 1.97 9.92 5.66
CA LEU A 514 2.36 8.96 4.62
C LEU A 514 2.41 9.61 3.23
N ILE A 515 1.40 10.43 2.88
CA ILE A 515 1.38 11.20 1.63
C ILE A 515 2.56 12.18 1.57
N LEU A 516 2.88 12.87 2.68
CA LEU A 516 4.01 13.79 2.74
C LEU A 516 5.36 13.07 2.60
N GLU A 517 5.48 11.85 3.12
CA GLU A 517 6.65 10.99 2.88
C GLU A 517 6.75 10.50 1.44
N GLU A 518 5.63 10.10 0.82
CA GLU A 518 5.59 9.66 -0.57
C GLU A 518 5.98 10.81 -1.53
N GLN A 519 5.51 12.04 -1.25
CA GLN A 519 5.95 13.24 -1.97
C GLN A 519 7.45 13.52 -1.81
N ARG A 520 8.04 13.24 -0.63
CA ARG A 520 9.50 13.34 -0.43
C ARG A 520 10.25 12.23 -1.18
N LYS A 521 9.76 10.99 -1.15
CA LYS A 521 10.35 9.83 -1.84
C LYS A 521 10.31 10.02 -3.36
N THR A 522 9.21 10.52 -3.93
CA THR A 522 9.10 10.84 -5.36
C THR A 522 10.00 12.02 -5.78
N GLN A 523 10.14 13.06 -4.96
CA GLN A 523 11.14 14.12 -5.21
C GLN A 523 12.58 13.59 -5.18
N GLN A 524 12.91 12.69 -4.25
CA GLN A 524 14.23 12.03 -4.21
C GLN A 524 14.48 11.15 -5.45
N LEU A 525 13.48 10.38 -5.89
CA LEU A 525 13.56 9.59 -7.12
C LEU A 525 13.74 10.46 -8.36
N ALA A 526 13.03 11.58 -8.47
CA ALA A 526 13.17 12.52 -9.58
C ALA A 526 14.60 13.12 -9.64
N ASN A 527 15.17 13.49 -8.50
CA ASN A 527 16.56 13.96 -8.43
C ASN A 527 17.55 12.86 -8.86
N LEU A 528 17.40 11.64 -8.33
CA LEU A 528 18.22 10.48 -8.70
C LEU A 528 18.09 10.11 -10.18
N GLU A 529 16.92 10.30 -10.81
CA GLU A 529 16.80 10.17 -12.26
C GLU A 529 17.59 11.23 -13.03
N THR A 530 17.63 12.49 -12.56
CA THR A 530 18.43 13.53 -13.21
C THR A 530 19.93 13.27 -13.06
N ASP A 531 20.38 12.81 -11.89
CA ASP A 531 21.76 12.37 -11.67
C ASP A 531 22.12 11.16 -12.55
N ARG A 532 21.21 10.17 -12.66
CA ARG A 532 21.41 9.02 -13.54
C ARG A 532 21.53 9.43 -15.00
N LYS A 533 20.70 10.37 -15.48
CA LYS A 533 20.77 10.90 -16.86
C LYS A 533 22.12 11.59 -17.11
N GLN A 534 22.58 12.46 -16.20
CA GLN A 534 23.91 13.09 -16.30
C GLN A 534 25.07 12.08 -16.28
N LEU A 535 24.96 11.00 -15.49
CA LEU A 535 25.95 9.93 -15.48
C LEU A 535 25.93 9.10 -16.78
N GLN A 536 24.75 8.85 -17.35
CA GLN A 536 24.60 8.17 -18.64
C GLN A 536 25.20 9.00 -19.78
N GLU A 537 24.97 10.33 -19.80
CA GLU A 537 25.59 11.25 -20.76
C GLU A 537 27.13 11.24 -20.66
N LYS A 538 27.69 11.26 -19.44
CA LYS A 538 29.15 11.17 -19.23
C LYS A 538 29.73 9.82 -19.64
N ILE A 539 29.01 8.72 -19.39
CA ILE A 539 29.44 7.38 -19.83
C ILE A 539 29.50 7.31 -21.37
N GLU A 540 28.55 7.93 -22.07
CA GLU A 540 28.57 7.95 -23.53
C GLU A 540 29.64 8.89 -24.10
N GLN A 541 29.91 10.03 -23.45
CA GLN A 541 31.06 10.89 -23.76
C GLN A 541 32.38 10.13 -23.63
N TYR A 542 32.62 9.45 -22.50
CA TYR A 542 33.84 8.64 -22.30
C TYR A 542 33.94 7.45 -23.28
N ARG A 543 32.82 6.90 -23.75
CA ARG A 543 32.82 5.88 -24.81
C ARG A 543 33.21 6.45 -26.17
N GLN A 544 32.74 7.64 -26.50
CA GLN A 544 33.15 8.32 -27.74
C GLN A 544 34.64 8.68 -27.70
N GLU A 545 35.14 9.25 -26.60
CA GLU A 545 36.58 9.49 -26.39
C GLU A 545 37.40 8.20 -26.49
N LEU A 546 36.91 7.08 -25.96
CA LEU A 546 37.56 5.78 -26.09
C LEU A 546 37.57 5.26 -27.54
N SER A 547 36.47 5.45 -28.29
CA SER A 547 36.41 5.09 -29.72
C SER A 547 37.38 5.94 -30.54
N GLU A 548 37.37 7.27 -30.39
CA GLU A 548 38.25 8.17 -31.15
C GLU A 548 39.73 7.91 -30.84
N THR A 549 40.07 7.57 -29.60
CA THR A 549 41.44 7.15 -29.25
C THR A 549 41.80 5.77 -29.78
N GLN A 550 40.86 4.82 -29.82
CA GLN A 550 41.09 3.49 -30.40
C GLN A 550 41.23 3.52 -31.93
N ASP A 551 40.39 4.29 -32.63
CA ASP A 551 40.48 4.52 -34.08
C ASP A 551 41.83 5.17 -34.45
N SER A 552 42.31 6.13 -33.64
CA SER A 552 43.62 6.76 -33.85
C SER A 552 44.80 5.82 -33.56
N LEU A 553 44.65 4.88 -32.63
CA LEU A 553 45.62 3.81 -32.37
C LEU A 553 45.68 2.82 -33.54
N GLU A 554 44.53 2.32 -34.02
CA GLU A 554 44.48 1.40 -35.17
C GLU A 554 45.08 2.05 -36.43
N SER A 555 44.84 3.34 -36.65
CA SER A 555 45.48 4.10 -37.74
C SER A 555 47.00 4.18 -37.57
N SER A 556 47.50 4.41 -36.36
CA SER A 556 48.94 4.49 -36.07
C SER A 556 49.63 3.12 -36.14
N GLU A 557 48.95 2.04 -35.77
CA GLU A 557 49.42 0.67 -35.97
C GLU A 557 49.47 0.30 -37.46
N GLN A 558 48.47 0.69 -38.25
CA GLN A 558 48.46 0.52 -39.71
C GLN A 558 49.60 1.30 -40.40
N GLU A 559 49.85 2.55 -40.01
CA GLU A 559 51.01 3.33 -40.50
C GLU A 559 52.33 2.66 -40.10
N SER A 560 52.44 2.16 -38.86
CA SER A 560 53.64 1.46 -38.37
C SER A 560 53.90 0.15 -39.12
N GLN A 561 52.84 -0.60 -39.43
CA GLN A 561 52.89 -1.83 -40.24
C GLN A 561 53.36 -1.51 -41.68
N LEU A 562 52.80 -0.46 -42.30
CA LEU A 562 53.19 -0.03 -43.64
C LEU A 562 54.64 0.46 -43.70
N LEU A 563 55.12 1.16 -42.66
CA LEU A 563 56.52 1.58 -42.54
C LEU A 563 57.47 0.38 -42.35
N LEU A 564 57.04 -0.67 -41.65
CA LEU A 564 57.80 -1.92 -41.52
C LEU A 564 57.90 -2.67 -42.85
N ASP A 565 56.80 -2.75 -43.61
CA ASP A 565 56.79 -3.37 -44.94
C ASP A 565 57.68 -2.58 -45.94
N GLN A 566 57.64 -1.24 -45.91
CA GLN A 566 58.55 -0.38 -46.68
C GLN A 566 60.02 -0.55 -46.26
N LEU A 567 60.29 -0.73 -44.96
CA LEU A 567 61.63 -1.02 -44.46
C LEU A 567 62.13 -2.38 -44.96
N HIS A 568 61.27 -3.41 -44.98
CA HIS A 568 61.62 -4.72 -45.53
C HIS A 568 61.82 -4.70 -47.05
N GLN A 569 61.00 -3.96 -47.81
CA GLN A 569 61.22 -3.79 -49.25
C GLN A 569 62.56 -3.08 -49.53
N THR A 570 62.85 -1.99 -48.82
CA THR A 570 64.13 -1.26 -49.01
C THR A 570 65.34 -2.06 -48.53
N GLN A 571 65.19 -2.92 -47.52
CA GLN A 571 66.20 -3.93 -47.15
C GLN A 571 66.43 -4.93 -48.30
N GLU A 572 65.37 -5.51 -48.88
CA GLU A 572 65.48 -6.48 -49.97
C GLU A 572 66.09 -5.85 -51.24
N GLU A 573 65.78 -4.58 -51.53
CA GLU A 573 66.40 -3.80 -52.62
C GLU A 573 67.88 -3.51 -52.36
N LEU A 574 68.25 -3.16 -51.12
CA LEU A 574 69.66 -3.00 -50.72
C LEU A 574 70.42 -4.33 -50.80
N GLU A 575 69.85 -5.44 -50.36
CA GLU A 575 70.45 -6.77 -50.49
C GLU A 575 70.67 -7.16 -51.97
N LYS A 576 69.69 -6.90 -52.84
CA LYS A 576 69.84 -7.09 -54.30
C LYS A 576 70.97 -6.24 -54.88
N LEU A 577 71.09 -4.97 -54.48
CA LEU A 577 72.17 -4.08 -54.93
C LEU A 577 73.54 -4.54 -54.43
N ILE A 578 73.65 -4.97 -53.17
CA ILE A 578 74.87 -5.56 -52.61
C ILE A 578 75.25 -6.85 -53.36
N LEU A 579 74.28 -7.71 -53.71
CA LEU A 579 74.53 -8.92 -54.48
C LEU A 579 74.97 -8.62 -55.92
N GLU A 580 74.44 -7.57 -56.53
CA GLU A 580 74.92 -7.07 -57.82
C GLU A 580 76.34 -6.48 -57.72
N GLU A 581 76.67 -5.74 -56.67
CA GLU A 581 78.01 -5.19 -56.46
C GLU A 581 79.04 -6.31 -56.20
N GLN A 582 78.67 -7.35 -55.45
CA GLN A 582 79.47 -8.57 -55.32
C GLN A 582 79.68 -9.29 -56.66
N ARG A 583 78.66 -9.36 -57.52
CA ARG A 583 78.80 -9.91 -58.89
C ARG A 583 79.70 -9.03 -59.77
N LYS A 584 79.56 -7.71 -59.71
CA LYS A 584 80.37 -6.75 -60.48
C LYS A 584 81.83 -6.76 -60.03
N THR A 585 82.10 -6.87 -58.73
CA THR A 585 83.47 -7.01 -58.20
C THR A 585 84.10 -8.37 -58.53
N GLN A 586 83.34 -9.47 -58.51
CA GLN A 586 83.81 -10.76 -59.04
C GLN A 586 84.12 -10.71 -60.55
N GLN A 587 83.28 -10.04 -61.35
CA GLN A 587 83.55 -9.82 -62.78
C GLN A 587 84.80 -8.98 -63.00
N LEU A 588 84.99 -7.89 -62.24
CA LEU A 588 86.20 -7.08 -62.29
C LEU A 588 87.46 -7.87 -61.91
N ALA A 589 87.40 -8.71 -60.86
CA ALA A 589 88.51 -9.57 -60.47
C ALA A 589 88.88 -10.57 -61.59
N ASN A 590 87.88 -11.18 -62.25
CA ASN A 590 88.09 -12.08 -63.40
C ASN A 590 88.64 -11.34 -64.63
N LEU A 591 88.22 -10.10 -64.87
CA LEU A 591 88.80 -9.25 -65.92
C LEU A 591 90.24 -8.84 -65.57
N GLU A 592 90.56 -8.63 -64.30
CA GLU A 592 91.92 -8.28 -63.87
C GLU A 592 92.87 -9.49 -63.95
N THR A 593 92.42 -10.72 -63.65
CA THR A 593 93.23 -11.93 -63.86
C THR A 593 93.45 -12.19 -65.36
N GLY A 594 92.42 -12.04 -66.20
CA GLY A 594 92.56 -12.09 -67.66
C GLY A 594 93.50 -11.02 -68.20
N ARG A 595 93.42 -9.77 -67.70
CA ARG A 595 94.37 -8.71 -68.06
C ARG A 595 95.79 -9.05 -67.65
N LYS A 596 96.00 -9.66 -66.47
CA LYS A 596 97.31 -10.12 -65.99
C LYS A 596 97.86 -11.29 -66.81
N GLN A 597 97.02 -12.11 -67.43
CA GLN A 597 97.45 -13.15 -68.39
C GLN A 597 97.89 -12.52 -69.71
N LEU A 598 97.04 -11.70 -70.35
CA LEU A 598 97.40 -10.95 -71.58
C LEU A 598 98.65 -10.09 -71.40
N GLN A 599 98.82 -9.48 -70.22
CA GLN A 599 100.00 -8.66 -69.90
C GLN A 599 101.28 -9.50 -69.75
N LYS A 600 101.19 -10.81 -69.47
CA LYS A 600 102.35 -11.73 -69.57
C LYS A 600 102.64 -12.14 -71.00
N GLU A 601 101.62 -12.45 -71.80
CA GLU A 601 101.78 -12.80 -73.22
C GLU A 601 102.46 -11.66 -73.99
N VAL A 602 102.02 -10.41 -73.78
CA VAL A 602 102.67 -9.21 -74.37
C VAL A 602 104.14 -9.07 -73.95
N GLU A 603 104.49 -9.43 -72.71
CA GLU A 603 105.88 -9.34 -72.25
C GLU A 603 106.74 -10.50 -72.78
N GLN A 604 106.16 -11.69 -73.01
CA GLN A 604 106.83 -12.79 -73.72
C GLN A 604 107.13 -12.41 -75.18
N TYR A 605 106.13 -11.90 -75.91
CA TYR A 605 106.34 -11.41 -77.29
C TYR A 605 107.37 -10.27 -77.37
N ARG A 606 107.53 -9.46 -76.31
CA ARG A 606 108.61 -8.46 -76.21
C ARG A 606 109.99 -9.08 -76.02
N GLN A 607 110.12 -10.16 -75.26
CA GLN A 607 111.39 -10.88 -75.14
C GLN A 607 111.78 -11.53 -76.47
N GLU A 608 110.85 -12.19 -77.16
CA GLU A 608 111.07 -12.76 -78.50
C GLU A 608 111.47 -11.69 -79.54
N LEU A 609 110.85 -10.50 -79.48
CA LEU A 609 111.23 -9.36 -80.32
C LEU A 609 112.64 -8.82 -79.99
N SER A 610 113.03 -8.82 -78.72
CA SER A 610 114.36 -8.39 -78.26
C SER A 610 115.46 -9.35 -78.70
N GLU A 611 115.23 -10.67 -78.59
CA GLU A 611 116.18 -11.69 -79.04
C GLU A 611 116.37 -11.67 -80.57
N THR A 612 115.28 -11.50 -81.33
CA THR A 612 115.36 -11.37 -82.79
C THR A 612 116.04 -10.07 -83.24
N GLN A 613 115.85 -8.96 -82.53
CA GLN A 613 116.61 -7.71 -82.77
C GLN A 613 118.11 -7.86 -82.44
N GLY A 614 118.46 -8.56 -81.36
CA GLY A 614 119.86 -8.85 -81.01
C GLY A 614 120.57 -9.68 -82.08
N ASN A 615 119.92 -10.74 -82.56
CA ASN A 615 120.46 -11.60 -83.62
C ASN A 615 120.65 -10.85 -84.96
N LEU A 616 119.73 -9.94 -85.31
CA LEU A 616 119.86 -9.07 -86.49
C LEU A 616 121.09 -8.16 -86.36
N ALA A 617 121.26 -7.48 -85.23
CA ALA A 617 122.39 -6.57 -85.00
C ALA A 617 123.75 -7.28 -85.08
N SER A 618 123.87 -8.53 -84.59
CA SER A 618 125.11 -9.31 -84.78
C SER A 618 125.39 -9.65 -86.24
N SER A 619 124.35 -9.93 -87.04
CA SER A 619 124.51 -10.23 -88.47
C SER A 619 124.84 -8.98 -89.28
N GLU A 620 124.28 -7.82 -88.95
CA GLU A 620 124.67 -6.54 -89.55
C GLU A 620 126.15 -6.22 -89.27
N GLN A 621 126.60 -6.42 -88.03
CA GLN A 621 128.00 -6.20 -87.63
C GLN A 621 128.99 -7.14 -88.36
N GLU A 622 128.61 -8.40 -88.58
CA GLU A 622 129.41 -9.37 -89.35
C GLU A 622 129.48 -9.00 -90.85
N ASN A 623 128.36 -8.55 -91.45
CA ASN A 623 128.33 -8.05 -92.82
C ASN A 623 129.19 -6.78 -93.01
N GLN A 624 129.21 -5.88 -92.02
CA GLN A 624 130.07 -4.68 -92.03
C GLN A 624 131.55 -5.07 -92.14
N LEU A 625 131.97 -6.09 -91.38
CA LEU A 625 133.36 -6.55 -91.28
C LEU A 625 133.82 -7.27 -92.55
N LEU A 626 132.92 -7.99 -93.23
CA LEU A 626 133.14 -8.55 -94.58
C LEU A 626 133.33 -7.44 -95.64
N LEU A 627 132.62 -6.31 -95.52
CA LEU A 627 132.73 -5.19 -96.46
C LEU A 627 134.11 -4.51 -96.38
N ASP A 628 134.61 -4.28 -95.16
CA ASP A 628 135.95 -3.71 -94.94
C ASP A 628 137.07 -4.62 -95.47
N GLN A 629 136.95 -5.94 -95.30
CA GLN A 629 137.88 -6.90 -95.88
C GLN A 629 137.85 -6.86 -97.42
N LEU A 630 136.66 -6.74 -98.03
CA LEU A 630 136.53 -6.62 -99.49
C LEU A 630 137.28 -5.38 -100.01
N HIS A 631 137.10 -4.22 -99.38
CA HIS A 631 137.78 -2.99 -99.78
C HIS A 631 139.31 -3.09 -99.64
N GLN A 632 139.84 -3.73 -98.60
CA GLN A 632 141.29 -3.97 -98.48
C GLN A 632 141.83 -4.85 -99.62
N THR A 633 141.07 -5.86 -100.08
CA THR A 633 141.50 -6.67 -101.24
C THR A 633 141.45 -5.90 -102.56
N GLN A 634 140.51 -4.96 -102.73
CA GLN A 634 140.45 -4.08 -103.90
C GLN A 634 141.64 -3.12 -103.95
N GLU A 635 141.98 -2.45 -102.85
CA GLU A 635 143.10 -1.50 -102.81
C GLU A 635 144.47 -2.20 -103.07
N ALA A 636 144.59 -3.48 -102.68
CA ALA A 636 145.76 -4.30 -103.00
C ALA A 636 145.84 -4.66 -104.49
N LEU A 637 144.71 -4.96 -105.13
CA LEU A 637 144.64 -5.24 -106.58
C LEU A 637 144.96 -4.01 -107.42
N GLU A 638 144.45 -2.83 -107.07
CA GLU A 638 144.74 -1.59 -107.80
C GLU A 638 146.23 -1.22 -107.79
N LYS A 639 146.93 -1.47 -106.67
CA LYS A 639 148.39 -1.28 -106.56
C LYS A 639 149.16 -2.22 -107.49
N LEU A 640 148.76 -3.49 -107.60
CA LEU A 640 149.40 -4.46 -108.51
C LEU A 640 149.19 -4.07 -109.98
N ILE A 641 147.99 -3.63 -110.36
CA ILE A 641 147.66 -3.16 -111.72
C ILE A 641 148.52 -1.94 -112.09
N LEU A 642 148.73 -1.01 -111.16
CA LEU A 642 149.61 0.16 -111.37
C LEU A 642 151.09 -0.20 -111.53
N GLU A 643 151.60 -1.23 -110.83
CA GLU A 643 152.96 -1.74 -111.05
C GLU A 643 153.10 -2.46 -112.39
N GLU A 644 152.09 -3.19 -112.84
CA GLU A 644 152.10 -3.91 -114.11
C GLU A 644 152.04 -2.94 -115.31
N GLN A 645 151.21 -1.90 -115.24
CA GLN A 645 151.20 -0.81 -116.22
C GLN A 645 152.56 -0.10 -116.34
N ARG A 646 153.28 0.12 -115.23
CA ARG A 646 154.65 0.68 -115.26
C ARG A 646 155.65 -0.22 -115.98
N LYS A 647 155.55 -1.55 -115.84
CA LYS A 647 156.41 -2.50 -116.56
C LYS A 647 156.13 -2.53 -118.06
N ILE A 648 154.86 -2.38 -118.45
CA ILE A 648 154.47 -2.28 -119.88
C ILE A 648 155.08 -1.03 -120.52
N GLN A 649 155.07 0.12 -119.84
CA GLN A 649 155.66 1.36 -120.37
C GLN A 649 157.19 1.24 -120.58
N GLN A 650 157.91 0.56 -119.69
CA GLN A 650 159.35 0.32 -119.88
C GLN A 650 159.65 -0.61 -121.07
N LEU A 651 158.75 -1.55 -121.38
CA LEU A 651 158.88 -2.43 -122.55
C LEU A 651 158.60 -1.71 -123.87
N THR A 652 157.69 -0.72 -123.90
CA THR A 652 157.46 0.08 -125.11
C THR A 652 158.69 0.93 -125.47
N ASP A 653 159.34 1.55 -124.48
CA ASP A 653 160.47 2.45 -124.72
C ASP A 653 161.67 1.67 -125.31
N LEU A 654 162.02 0.51 -124.72
CA LEU A 654 163.05 -0.41 -125.24
C LEU A 654 162.74 -0.93 -126.67
N SER A 655 161.46 -1.07 -127.02
CA SER A 655 161.04 -1.46 -128.38
C SER A 655 161.34 -0.37 -129.42
N THR A 656 161.28 0.92 -129.05
CA THR A 656 161.63 2.02 -129.96
C THR A 656 163.13 2.10 -130.24
N GLU A 657 163.96 1.89 -129.21
CA GLU A 657 165.43 1.90 -129.34
C GLU A 657 165.92 0.74 -130.23
N LYS A 658 165.32 -0.45 -130.08
CA LYS A 658 165.57 -1.61 -130.95
C LYS A 658 165.30 -1.31 -132.43
N ASN A 659 164.23 -0.58 -132.73
CA ASN A 659 163.86 -0.23 -134.12
C ASN A 659 164.80 0.83 -134.72
N SER A 660 165.32 1.76 -133.91
CA SER A 660 166.36 2.70 -134.31
C SER A 660 167.65 1.99 -134.76
N LEU A 661 168.07 0.96 -134.03
CA LEU A 661 169.26 0.17 -134.37
C LEU A 661 169.07 -0.69 -135.63
N LEU A 662 167.87 -1.23 -135.87
CA LEU A 662 167.55 -1.95 -137.12
C LEU A 662 167.66 -1.04 -138.36
N GLY A 663 167.22 0.21 -138.27
CA GLY A 663 167.37 1.19 -139.36
C GLY A 663 168.83 1.45 -139.77
N ARG A 664 169.77 1.34 -138.82
CA ARG A 664 171.22 1.49 -139.08
C ARG A 664 171.89 0.23 -139.64
N LEU A 665 171.22 -0.93 -139.61
CA LEU A 665 171.72 -2.18 -140.18
C LEU A 665 171.40 -2.27 -141.69
N ASP A 666 170.23 -1.78 -142.09
CA ASP A 666 169.72 -1.90 -143.47
C ASP A 666 170.43 -0.95 -144.45
N THR A 667 170.98 0.18 -143.98
CA THR A 667 171.85 1.06 -144.78
C THR A 667 173.19 0.38 -145.11
N VAL A 668 173.85 -0.22 -144.11
CA VAL A 668 175.12 -0.96 -144.28
C VAL A 668 174.93 -2.19 -145.19
N SER A 669 173.75 -2.82 -145.15
CA SER A 669 173.40 -3.91 -146.07
C SER A 669 173.38 -3.47 -147.54
N LYS A 670 172.92 -2.24 -147.82
CA LYS A 670 172.86 -1.66 -149.18
C LYS A 670 174.25 -1.27 -149.71
N GLU A 671 175.13 -0.73 -148.86
CA GLU A 671 176.54 -0.47 -149.21
C GLU A 671 177.29 -1.77 -149.57
N LYS A 672 177.02 -2.86 -148.84
CA LYS A 672 177.59 -4.19 -149.13
C LYS A 672 177.14 -4.76 -150.48
N ALA A 673 175.92 -4.48 -150.92
CA ALA A 673 175.39 -4.96 -152.21
C ALA A 673 176.08 -4.29 -153.40
N ALA A 674 176.29 -2.96 -153.36
CA ALA A 674 176.93 -2.21 -154.43
C ALA A 674 178.39 -2.66 -154.70
N LEU A 675 179.11 -3.04 -153.63
CA LEU A 675 180.47 -3.57 -153.72
C LEU A 675 180.55 -5.00 -154.30
N ALA A 676 179.44 -5.74 -154.33
CA ALA A 676 179.39 -7.06 -154.98
C ALA A 676 179.23 -6.92 -156.51
N THR A 677 178.36 -6.03 -156.98
CA THR A 677 178.18 -5.76 -158.42
C THR A 677 179.44 -5.24 -159.10
N ALA A 678 180.33 -4.55 -158.36
CA ALA A 678 181.64 -4.12 -158.86
C ALA A 678 182.62 -5.28 -159.16
N ARG A 679 182.32 -6.52 -158.76
CA ARG A 679 183.21 -7.69 -158.89
C ARG A 679 182.85 -8.62 -160.04
N ASP A 680 181.57 -8.89 -160.27
CA ASP A 680 181.18 -9.99 -161.17
C ASP A 680 181.18 -9.59 -162.66
N GLU A 681 181.02 -8.30 -162.99
CA GLU A 681 181.21 -7.81 -164.36
C GLU A 681 182.70 -7.90 -164.80
N GLN A 682 183.65 -7.75 -163.88
CA GLN A 682 185.08 -8.01 -164.15
C GLN A 682 185.37 -9.48 -164.49
N ILE A 683 184.55 -10.42 -164.00
CA ILE A 683 184.73 -11.86 -164.27
C ILE A 683 184.09 -12.24 -165.61
N LYS A 684 182.94 -11.66 -165.95
CA LYS A 684 182.20 -12.04 -167.17
C LYS A 684 182.93 -11.65 -168.46
N LEU A 685 183.46 -10.43 -168.53
CA LEU A 685 184.25 -9.94 -169.68
C LEU A 685 185.61 -10.66 -169.85
N ALA A 686 186.04 -11.47 -168.88
CA ALA A 686 187.28 -12.25 -168.97
C ALA A 686 187.10 -13.62 -169.65
N ASN A 687 185.91 -14.22 -169.60
CA ASN A 687 185.69 -15.62 -170.01
C ASN A 687 185.20 -15.79 -171.45
N ASP A 688 184.28 -14.96 -171.94
CA ASP A 688 183.76 -15.04 -173.32
C ASP A 688 184.83 -14.68 -174.38
N ARG A 689 186.02 -14.28 -173.94
CA ARG A 689 187.23 -14.11 -174.75
C ARG A 689 188.02 -15.40 -174.98
N LYS A 690 187.55 -16.57 -174.49
CA LYS A 690 188.36 -17.81 -174.44
C LYS A 690 187.67 -19.13 -174.88
N ALA A 691 186.36 -19.17 -175.12
CA ALA A 691 185.69 -20.30 -175.78
C ALA A 691 185.14 -19.81 -177.13
N GLN A 692 185.92 -19.84 -178.22
CA GLN A 692 186.29 -21.03 -179.01
C GLN A 692 185.05 -21.83 -179.44
N VAL A 693 184.68 -21.82 -180.74
CA VAL A 693 185.39 -22.48 -181.86
C VAL A 693 185.34 -24.00 -181.69
N ASP A 694 184.27 -24.62 -182.18
CA ASP A 694 184.26 -25.14 -183.56
C ASP A 694 182.83 -25.14 -184.14
N THR A 695 182.75 -24.99 -185.48
CA THR A 695 181.54 -24.78 -186.33
C THR A 695 180.72 -23.51 -186.10
#